data_AF-Q22WS7-F1
#
_entry.id   AF-Q22WS7-F1
#
_cell.length_a   1.000
_cell.length_b   1.000
_cell.length_c   1.000
_cell.angle_alpha   90.00
_cell.angle_beta   90.00
_cell.angle_gamma   90.00
#
_symmetry.space_group_name_H-M   'P 1'
#
loop_
_entity.id
_entity.type
_entity.pdbx_description
1 polymer ?
#
loop_
_entity_poly.entity_id
_entity_poly.type
_entity_poly.pdbx_seq_one_letter_code
_entity_poly.pdbx_strand_id
1 'polypeptide(L)'
;MVFENFTVKKNLFLNSKIMLIQSSFVQFNNVTSSYNEGNIFLGQSQTVLIQKSNFNANKAQNGGAIQFFDIQTKIQFQETQFQQNSALSSGGALYFENIIKCQVIFDRATIIKFNRALIGGGLRIVQTDQNKLQLPLFFPFSYNVLENIAEIYGNDSASYLQNIIIKNNNQINEYSFTFYKNLINAPNNFYNEYQRYAQIQQFRSGGLIDFRIYIVDEQNRYLSFSKEKLKQGNYPEDIVFELRNLQISINQLDSNKNLINGQQIIDFNQYETIDQTFQLNNLQILGPLKSVQYFSINSTIYRNSVNKLPVLLSIEFRKCQIGEIIQNINTLQICNPCLNGTYQLSDPQTLYQQSLQQKKDINRCYNCPESAIWCQGDNIKLKNGYWRKSNSTDEIIACNSMINSCQAENPNSINYCSNGYIGPICEQCDILGDVWKGSRYSQSLSKGICQKCVEDSKLWIYQILKIIILELYFIYVLGVFIKKFKYSQTCYYLRILKILPISSNSIQDYSGFYIKIILNYYQLSTLLIAQPKIISIHFNLLNNIIGSGDVQVSLALDCLISENTIDKIGRILFYTQIQFLVPVVALALIPITLHYYKDFTKEKLRSYHIYLLFHIVFIFFQISQISYFTKALTCKQVGNQLYNPIDLQIDCYDSDIVKYLYPFSVTVLSFWTLLPLVFLRLLNLRKKKLDQCLNKYKYGYYYGELKHSHYYWEFVRIYLKIAIIYLKYIQKLLKSQQTISSFFATY
;
A
#
# COMPACT_ATOMS: atom_id res chain seq x y z
N MET A 1 -39.77 -15.82 -71.09
CA MET A 1 -39.42 -17.24 -71.23
C MET A 1 -40.05 -18.04 -70.10
N VAL A 2 -40.74 -19.14 -70.40
CA VAL A 2 -41.44 -19.98 -69.42
C VAL A 2 -40.89 -21.40 -69.53
N PHE A 3 -40.52 -22.00 -68.40
CA PHE A 3 -40.07 -23.38 -68.29
C PHE A 3 -41.06 -24.14 -67.41
N GLU A 4 -41.67 -25.19 -67.95
CA GLU A 4 -42.64 -26.02 -67.25
C GLU A 4 -42.17 -27.48 -67.22
N ASN A 5 -42.31 -28.14 -66.06
CA ASN A 5 -42.01 -29.57 -65.88
C ASN A 5 -40.59 -29.96 -66.36
N PHE A 6 -39.60 -29.12 -66.04
CA PHE A 6 -38.23 -29.24 -66.53
C PHE A 6 -37.30 -29.83 -65.45
N THR A 7 -36.37 -30.71 -65.84
CA THR A 7 -35.43 -31.33 -64.89
C THR A 7 -33.97 -31.20 -65.34
N VAL A 8 -33.10 -30.80 -64.41
CA VAL A 8 -31.65 -30.63 -64.61
C VAL A 8 -30.92 -31.43 -63.54
N LYS A 9 -30.23 -32.51 -63.92
CA LYS A 9 -29.57 -33.38 -62.93
C LYS A 9 -28.18 -33.82 -63.38
N LYS A 10 -27.27 -33.96 -62.40
CA LYS A 10 -25.94 -34.58 -62.56
C LYS A 10 -25.04 -33.90 -63.61
N ASN A 11 -25.15 -32.59 -63.79
CA ASN A 11 -24.24 -31.83 -64.65
C ASN A 11 -22.95 -31.49 -63.89
N LEU A 12 -21.79 -31.47 -64.58
CA LEU A 12 -20.47 -31.24 -63.96
C LEU A 12 -19.77 -30.02 -64.58
N PHE A 13 -20.04 -28.84 -64.03
CA PHE A 13 -19.64 -27.53 -64.54
C PHE A 13 -19.29 -26.55 -63.41
N LEU A 14 -18.40 -26.94 -62.48
CA LEU A 14 -18.13 -26.23 -61.22
C LEU A 14 -17.82 -24.71 -61.37
N ASN A 15 -17.16 -24.32 -62.47
CA ASN A 15 -16.77 -22.93 -62.77
C ASN A 15 -17.62 -22.27 -63.88
N SER A 16 -18.71 -22.91 -64.31
CA SER A 16 -19.54 -22.43 -65.41
C SER A 16 -21.03 -22.50 -65.07
N LYS A 17 -21.80 -21.69 -65.78
CA LYS A 17 -23.25 -21.62 -65.64
C LYS A 17 -23.84 -22.83 -66.37
N ILE A 18 -24.69 -23.62 -65.71
CA ILE A 18 -25.40 -24.73 -66.37
C ILE A 18 -26.41 -24.15 -67.36
N MET A 19 -27.00 -23.02 -66.98
CA MET A 19 -27.96 -22.30 -67.79
C MET A 19 -27.76 -20.81 -67.63
N LEU A 20 -27.72 -20.09 -68.74
CA LEU A 20 -27.69 -18.63 -68.81
C LEU A 20 -29.01 -18.16 -69.41
N ILE A 21 -29.82 -17.43 -68.64
CA ILE A 21 -31.09 -16.86 -69.12
C ILE A 21 -31.03 -15.34 -69.00
N GLN A 22 -31.26 -14.67 -70.14
CA GLN A 22 -31.43 -13.22 -70.24
C GLN A 22 -32.74 -12.96 -70.99
N SER A 23 -33.80 -12.65 -70.25
CA SER A 23 -35.15 -12.43 -70.79
C SER A 23 -35.91 -11.48 -69.88
N SER A 24 -36.68 -10.55 -70.44
CA SER A 24 -37.44 -9.56 -69.65
C SER A 24 -38.33 -10.21 -68.58
N PHE A 25 -39.00 -11.31 -68.92
CA PHE A 25 -39.78 -12.13 -68.00
C PHE A 25 -39.26 -13.56 -67.97
N VAL A 26 -39.01 -14.13 -66.79
CA VAL A 26 -38.61 -15.54 -66.60
C VAL A 26 -39.55 -16.22 -65.61
N GLN A 27 -40.12 -17.36 -66.00
CA GLN A 27 -40.96 -18.17 -65.13
C GLN A 27 -40.48 -19.63 -65.10
N PHE A 28 -40.22 -20.14 -63.90
CA PHE A 28 -39.97 -21.56 -63.63
C PHE A 28 -41.18 -22.14 -62.91
N ASN A 29 -41.83 -23.13 -63.51
CA ASN A 29 -42.98 -23.83 -62.96
C ASN A 29 -42.68 -25.32 -62.88
N ASN A 30 -42.64 -25.87 -61.67
CA ASN A 30 -42.35 -27.29 -61.43
C ASN A 30 -40.98 -27.73 -61.99
N VAL A 31 -39.93 -26.95 -61.70
CA VAL A 31 -38.55 -27.24 -62.12
C VAL A 31 -37.82 -28.01 -61.03
N THR A 32 -37.10 -29.08 -61.39
CA THR A 32 -36.23 -29.82 -60.46
C THR A 32 -34.77 -29.72 -60.88
N SER A 33 -33.92 -29.09 -60.06
CA SER A 33 -32.47 -29.03 -60.24
C SER A 33 -31.76 -29.78 -59.12
N SER A 34 -31.07 -30.88 -59.41
CA SER A 34 -30.41 -31.66 -58.35
C SER A 34 -29.06 -32.27 -58.71
N TYR A 35 -28.14 -32.29 -57.74
CA TYR A 35 -26.81 -32.89 -57.87
C TYR A 35 -25.99 -32.31 -59.03
N ASN A 36 -26.13 -31.01 -59.29
CA ASN A 36 -25.36 -30.36 -60.33
C ASN A 36 -24.16 -29.61 -59.75
N GLU A 37 -23.06 -29.55 -60.50
CA GLU A 37 -21.98 -28.60 -60.33
C GLU A 37 -22.14 -27.49 -61.38
N GLY A 38 -22.26 -26.25 -60.94
CA GLY A 38 -22.68 -25.09 -61.71
C GLY A 38 -24.06 -24.59 -61.26
N ASN A 39 -24.35 -23.30 -61.49
CA ASN A 39 -25.62 -22.68 -61.11
C ASN A 39 -26.52 -22.39 -62.32
N ILE A 40 -27.77 -22.03 -62.05
CA ILE A 40 -28.61 -21.33 -63.02
C ILE A 40 -28.36 -19.83 -62.85
N PHE A 41 -27.93 -19.18 -63.93
CA PHE A 41 -27.72 -17.74 -63.96
C PHE A 41 -28.87 -17.03 -64.64
N LEU A 42 -29.52 -16.13 -63.90
CA LEU A 42 -30.60 -15.28 -64.36
C LEU A 42 -30.11 -13.83 -64.37
N GLY A 43 -29.90 -13.26 -65.55
CA GLY A 43 -29.30 -11.94 -65.72
C GLY A 43 -30.20 -10.97 -66.49
N GLN A 44 -30.18 -9.69 -66.09
CA GLN A 44 -30.78 -8.58 -66.85
C GLN A 44 -32.27 -8.77 -67.16
N SER A 45 -32.98 -9.46 -66.27
CA SER A 45 -34.43 -9.68 -66.37
C SER A 45 -35.18 -8.57 -65.63
N GLN A 46 -36.41 -8.26 -66.06
CA GLN A 46 -37.29 -7.38 -65.28
C GLN A 46 -37.90 -8.17 -64.12
N THR A 47 -38.60 -9.26 -64.42
CA THR A 47 -39.33 -10.07 -63.45
C THR A 47 -38.95 -11.55 -63.54
N VAL A 48 -38.74 -12.17 -62.37
CA VAL A 48 -38.53 -13.61 -62.22
C VAL A 48 -39.57 -14.21 -61.27
N LEU A 49 -40.26 -15.25 -61.72
CA LEU A 49 -41.19 -16.05 -60.92
C LEU A 49 -40.70 -17.51 -60.85
N ILE A 50 -40.49 -18.02 -59.64
CA ILE A 50 -40.13 -19.43 -59.42
C ILE A 50 -41.21 -20.04 -58.54
N GLN A 51 -41.92 -21.03 -59.08
CA GLN A 51 -43.04 -21.67 -58.41
C GLN A 51 -42.93 -23.19 -58.43
N LYS A 52 -43.33 -23.82 -57.32
CA LYS A 52 -43.44 -25.28 -57.17
C LYS A 52 -42.16 -26.04 -57.55
N SER A 53 -41.01 -25.41 -57.34
CA SER A 53 -39.72 -25.91 -57.84
C SER A 53 -38.84 -26.45 -56.71
N ASN A 54 -37.91 -27.35 -57.03
CA ASN A 54 -37.02 -27.97 -56.04
C ASN A 54 -35.55 -27.91 -56.50
N PHE A 55 -34.70 -27.34 -55.66
CA PHE A 55 -33.27 -27.19 -55.88
C PHE A 55 -32.52 -27.90 -54.75
N ASN A 56 -31.95 -29.07 -55.05
CA ASN A 56 -31.35 -29.93 -54.04
C ASN A 56 -29.90 -30.33 -54.37
N ALA A 57 -28.98 -30.18 -53.42
CA ALA A 57 -27.60 -30.65 -53.54
C ALA A 57 -26.86 -30.12 -54.79
N ASN A 58 -27.12 -28.87 -55.19
CA ASN A 58 -26.36 -28.21 -56.25
C ASN A 58 -25.14 -27.48 -55.66
N LYS A 59 -24.05 -27.41 -56.43
CA LYS A 59 -22.78 -26.82 -56.03
C LYS A 59 -22.30 -25.82 -57.06
N ALA A 60 -21.97 -24.58 -56.68
CA ALA A 60 -21.44 -23.59 -57.63
C ALA A 60 -20.42 -22.65 -56.97
N GLN A 61 -19.81 -21.76 -57.75
CA GLN A 61 -18.96 -20.69 -57.20
C GLN A 61 -19.77 -19.73 -56.31
N ASN A 62 -20.82 -19.13 -56.87
CA ASN A 62 -21.76 -18.25 -56.18
C ASN A 62 -23.18 -18.70 -56.46
N GLY A 63 -24.07 -18.68 -55.46
CA GLY A 63 -25.46 -19.09 -55.65
C GLY A 63 -25.56 -20.57 -56.00
N GLY A 64 -25.34 -21.46 -55.02
CA GLY A 64 -25.20 -22.91 -55.27
C GLY A 64 -26.32 -23.52 -56.13
N ALA A 65 -27.53 -22.94 -56.07
CA ALA A 65 -28.62 -23.24 -57.00
C ALA A 65 -28.79 -22.15 -58.08
N ILE A 66 -29.00 -20.88 -57.67
CA ILE A 66 -29.35 -19.79 -58.58
C ILE A 66 -28.55 -18.53 -58.27
N GLN A 67 -28.02 -17.91 -59.33
CA GLN A 67 -27.41 -16.59 -59.30
C GLN A 67 -28.27 -15.60 -60.09
N PHE A 68 -28.66 -14.51 -59.42
CA PHE A 68 -29.38 -13.38 -59.99
C PHE A 68 -28.44 -12.20 -60.21
N PHE A 69 -28.50 -11.61 -61.40
CA PHE A 69 -27.67 -10.46 -61.75
C PHE A 69 -28.53 -9.37 -62.41
N ASP A 70 -28.53 -8.17 -61.82
CA ASP A 70 -29.18 -6.97 -62.37
C ASP A 70 -30.67 -7.18 -62.70
N ILE A 71 -31.41 -7.74 -61.73
CA ILE A 71 -32.86 -7.92 -61.83
C ILE A 71 -33.56 -6.62 -61.44
N GLN A 72 -34.42 -6.10 -62.31
CA GLN A 72 -34.89 -4.71 -62.19
C GLN A 72 -36.11 -4.52 -61.28
N THR A 73 -37.14 -5.37 -61.41
CA THR A 73 -38.45 -5.08 -60.78
C THR A 73 -38.79 -6.06 -59.67
N LYS A 74 -38.76 -7.38 -59.92
CA LYS A 74 -39.31 -8.35 -58.97
C LYS A 74 -38.75 -9.76 -59.12
N ILE A 75 -38.45 -10.40 -57.98
CA ILE A 75 -38.16 -11.83 -57.85
C ILE A 75 -39.17 -12.40 -56.86
N GLN A 76 -39.95 -13.39 -57.30
CA GLN A 76 -40.98 -14.02 -56.48
C GLN A 76 -40.78 -15.53 -56.43
N PHE A 77 -40.81 -16.06 -55.21
CA PHE A 77 -40.78 -17.50 -54.94
C PHE A 77 -42.10 -17.97 -54.34
N GLN A 78 -42.64 -19.06 -54.88
CA GLN A 78 -43.88 -19.68 -54.42
C GLN A 78 -43.70 -21.19 -54.27
N GLU A 79 -44.05 -21.74 -53.10
CA GLU A 79 -44.00 -23.19 -52.84
C GLU A 79 -42.68 -23.86 -53.31
N THR A 80 -41.54 -23.18 -53.11
CA THR A 80 -40.23 -23.62 -53.64
C THR A 80 -39.28 -24.06 -52.54
N GLN A 81 -38.45 -25.06 -52.80
CA GLN A 81 -37.49 -25.58 -51.82
C GLN A 81 -36.04 -25.48 -52.31
N PHE A 82 -35.16 -24.97 -51.44
CA PHE A 82 -33.71 -24.95 -51.65
C PHE A 82 -33.03 -25.66 -50.48
N GLN A 83 -32.51 -26.87 -50.74
CA GLN A 83 -31.95 -27.73 -49.69
C GLN A 83 -30.57 -28.27 -50.07
N GLN A 84 -29.67 -28.35 -49.10
CA GLN A 84 -28.35 -28.99 -49.25
C GLN A 84 -27.48 -28.41 -50.37
N ASN A 85 -27.76 -27.20 -50.87
CA ASN A 85 -26.94 -26.55 -51.89
C ASN A 85 -25.69 -25.95 -51.25
N SER A 86 -24.61 -25.85 -52.03
CA SER A 86 -23.31 -25.40 -51.56
C SER A 86 -22.69 -24.38 -52.51
N ALA A 87 -22.24 -23.24 -51.99
CA ALA A 87 -21.43 -22.29 -52.74
C ALA A 87 -19.96 -22.33 -52.25
N LEU A 88 -19.00 -22.30 -53.19
CA LEU A 88 -17.58 -22.21 -52.85
C LEU A 88 -17.22 -20.82 -52.30
N SER A 89 -17.91 -19.76 -52.73
CA SER A 89 -17.73 -18.39 -52.24
C SER A 89 -18.98 -17.94 -51.46
N SER A 90 -20.07 -17.58 -52.15
CA SER A 90 -21.16 -16.85 -51.51
C SER A 90 -22.56 -17.33 -51.91
N GLY A 91 -23.51 -17.23 -50.98
CA GLY A 91 -24.93 -17.52 -51.24
C GLY A 91 -25.17 -19.00 -51.47
N GLY A 92 -25.24 -19.80 -50.40
CA GLY A 92 -25.17 -21.27 -50.52
C GLY A 92 -26.26 -21.88 -51.40
N ALA A 93 -27.47 -21.30 -51.40
CA ALA A 93 -28.48 -21.56 -52.43
C ALA A 93 -28.62 -20.41 -53.42
N LEU A 94 -28.77 -19.17 -52.93
CA LEU A 94 -29.13 -18.02 -53.75
C LEU A 94 -28.08 -16.90 -53.65
N TYR A 95 -27.69 -16.35 -54.79
CA TYR A 95 -26.82 -15.17 -54.83
C TYR A 95 -27.49 -14.07 -55.64
N PHE A 96 -27.63 -12.89 -55.04
CA PHE A 96 -28.23 -11.72 -55.66
C PHE A 96 -27.17 -10.63 -55.84
N GLU A 97 -27.03 -10.17 -57.07
CA GLU A 97 -26.09 -9.12 -57.42
C GLU A 97 -26.82 -7.99 -58.15
N ASN A 98 -26.60 -6.75 -57.71
CA ASN A 98 -27.14 -5.54 -58.34
C ASN A 98 -28.68 -5.44 -58.37
N ILE A 99 -29.34 -5.69 -57.24
CA ILE A 99 -30.81 -5.72 -57.13
C ILE A 99 -31.44 -4.47 -56.48
N ILE A 100 -30.84 -3.28 -56.65
CA ILE A 100 -31.10 -2.02 -55.92
C ILE A 100 -32.60 -1.62 -55.83
N LYS A 101 -33.43 -2.01 -56.80
CA LYS A 101 -34.88 -1.67 -56.86
C LYS A 101 -35.79 -2.90 -56.99
N CYS A 102 -35.24 -4.09 -56.84
CA CYS A 102 -35.99 -5.32 -57.00
C CYS A 102 -36.75 -5.67 -55.72
N GLN A 103 -38.04 -5.94 -55.83
CA GLN A 103 -38.78 -6.58 -54.75
C GLN A 103 -38.45 -8.06 -54.71
N VAL A 104 -37.96 -8.56 -53.58
CA VAL A 104 -37.74 -10.00 -53.35
C VAL A 104 -38.84 -10.49 -52.42
N ILE A 105 -39.68 -11.41 -52.92
CA ILE A 105 -40.88 -11.86 -52.23
C ILE A 105 -40.84 -13.39 -52.10
N PHE A 106 -40.93 -13.86 -50.86
CA PHE A 106 -41.13 -15.26 -50.53
C PHE A 106 -42.55 -15.45 -50.00
N ASP A 107 -43.24 -16.48 -50.46
CA ASP A 107 -44.46 -16.95 -49.79
C ASP A 107 -44.13 -17.73 -48.51
N ARG A 108 -45.14 -18.11 -47.74
CA ARG A 108 -44.94 -18.88 -46.50
C ARG A 108 -44.46 -20.31 -46.72
N ALA A 109 -44.70 -20.87 -47.91
CA ALA A 109 -44.35 -22.25 -48.23
C ALA A 109 -42.91 -22.41 -48.74
N THR A 110 -42.26 -21.32 -49.16
CA THR A 110 -40.88 -21.35 -49.66
C THR A 110 -39.87 -21.49 -48.51
N ILE A 111 -38.95 -22.45 -48.63
CA ILE A 111 -37.97 -22.77 -47.58
C ILE A 111 -36.55 -22.90 -48.17
N ILE A 112 -35.59 -22.23 -47.55
CA ILE A 112 -34.15 -22.30 -47.84
C ILE A 112 -33.43 -22.77 -46.57
N LYS A 113 -33.01 -24.04 -46.54
CA LYS A 113 -32.40 -24.66 -45.36
C LYS A 113 -31.28 -25.64 -45.67
N PHE A 114 -30.39 -25.86 -44.71
CA PHE A 114 -29.25 -26.77 -44.81
C PHE A 114 -28.30 -26.47 -45.98
N ASN A 115 -28.26 -25.22 -46.45
CA ASN A 115 -27.33 -24.80 -47.47
C ASN A 115 -26.03 -24.29 -46.82
N ARG A 116 -24.93 -24.29 -47.59
CA ARG A 116 -23.60 -23.93 -47.10
C ARG A 116 -22.87 -22.94 -48.03
N ALA A 117 -22.17 -21.96 -47.46
CA ALA A 117 -21.27 -21.07 -48.20
C ALA A 117 -20.08 -20.60 -47.33
N LEU A 118 -19.16 -19.81 -47.90
CA LEU A 118 -18.24 -19.03 -47.07
C LEU A 118 -18.95 -17.81 -46.49
N ILE A 119 -19.74 -17.08 -47.29
CA ILE A 119 -20.56 -15.94 -46.83
C ILE A 119 -22.01 -16.10 -47.29
N GLY A 120 -22.99 -15.97 -46.38
CA GLY A 120 -24.41 -16.11 -46.72
C GLY A 120 -24.79 -17.56 -46.98
N GLY A 121 -24.91 -18.36 -45.93
CA GLY A 121 -25.05 -19.82 -46.05
C GLY A 121 -26.32 -20.26 -46.78
N GLY A 122 -27.43 -19.52 -46.64
CA GLY A 122 -28.63 -19.68 -47.45
C GLY A 122 -28.62 -18.76 -48.67
N LEU A 123 -28.49 -17.45 -48.43
CA LEU A 123 -28.40 -16.46 -49.49
C LEU A 123 -27.43 -15.32 -49.21
N ARG A 124 -26.94 -14.69 -50.28
CA ARG A 124 -26.13 -13.47 -50.22
C ARG A 124 -26.65 -12.38 -51.16
N ILE A 125 -26.67 -11.13 -50.70
CA ILE A 125 -26.96 -9.94 -51.52
C ILE A 125 -25.72 -9.05 -51.59
N VAL A 126 -25.29 -8.70 -52.80
CA VAL A 126 -24.15 -7.81 -53.05
C VAL A 126 -24.48 -6.73 -54.08
N GLN A 127 -23.70 -5.67 -54.06
CA GLN A 127 -23.83 -4.51 -54.92
C GLN A 127 -22.47 -4.08 -55.48
N THR A 128 -22.40 -3.82 -56.79
CA THR A 128 -21.19 -3.27 -57.43
C THR A 128 -20.99 -1.80 -57.10
N ASP A 129 -22.05 -1.00 -57.14
CA ASP A 129 -22.05 0.41 -56.69
C ASP A 129 -22.27 0.51 -55.17
N GLN A 130 -21.15 0.61 -54.44
CA GLN A 130 -21.09 0.66 -52.98
C GLN A 130 -21.95 1.79 -52.36
N ASN A 131 -22.18 2.88 -53.09
CA ASN A 131 -22.94 4.02 -52.58
C ASN A 131 -24.46 3.81 -52.60
N LYS A 132 -24.95 2.77 -53.30
CA LYS A 132 -26.37 2.52 -53.55
C LYS A 132 -26.90 1.23 -52.90
N LEU A 133 -26.26 0.70 -51.86
CA LEU A 133 -26.80 -0.49 -51.19
C LEU A 133 -28.20 -0.21 -50.64
N GLN A 134 -29.19 -0.91 -51.19
CA GLN A 134 -30.55 -0.95 -50.69
C GLN A 134 -30.94 -2.42 -50.56
N LEU A 135 -31.21 -2.85 -49.32
CA LEU A 135 -31.64 -4.21 -49.04
C LEU A 135 -33.16 -4.33 -49.27
N PRO A 136 -33.66 -5.47 -49.77
CA PRO A 136 -35.09 -5.67 -49.95
C PRO A 136 -35.86 -5.55 -48.64
N LEU A 137 -37.14 -5.18 -48.75
CA LEU A 137 -38.07 -5.19 -47.63
C LEU A 137 -38.12 -6.59 -47.01
N PHE A 138 -38.06 -6.67 -45.68
CA PHE A 138 -38.01 -7.91 -44.89
C PHE A 138 -36.71 -8.72 -44.93
N PHE A 139 -35.64 -8.23 -45.57
CA PHE A 139 -34.30 -8.79 -45.32
C PHE A 139 -34.01 -8.77 -43.81
N PRO A 140 -33.49 -9.85 -43.18
CA PRO A 140 -32.82 -11.03 -43.76
C PRO A 140 -33.72 -12.24 -44.09
N PHE A 141 -35.04 -12.07 -44.19
CA PHE A 141 -36.00 -13.13 -44.55
C PHE A 141 -36.03 -14.33 -43.58
N SER A 142 -35.95 -14.06 -42.28
CA SER A 142 -35.80 -15.08 -41.22
C SER A 142 -36.88 -16.16 -41.16
N TYR A 143 -38.05 -15.94 -41.77
CA TYR A 143 -39.10 -16.97 -41.85
C TYR A 143 -38.84 -18.01 -42.93
N ASN A 144 -38.09 -17.66 -43.97
CA ASN A 144 -37.87 -18.50 -45.16
C ASN A 144 -36.45 -19.07 -45.20
N VAL A 145 -35.47 -18.35 -44.68
CA VAL A 145 -34.06 -18.71 -44.68
C VAL A 145 -33.63 -19.04 -43.26
N LEU A 146 -33.45 -20.34 -42.99
CA LEU A 146 -33.18 -20.85 -41.65
C LEU A 146 -32.34 -22.13 -41.72
N GLU A 147 -31.56 -22.40 -40.66
CA GLU A 147 -30.73 -23.59 -40.53
C GLU A 147 -29.69 -23.75 -41.65
N ASN A 148 -29.14 -22.64 -42.15
CA ASN A 148 -28.02 -22.65 -43.08
C ASN A 148 -26.70 -22.31 -42.35
N ILE A 149 -25.58 -22.62 -42.99
CA ILE A 149 -24.25 -22.48 -42.38
C ILE A 149 -23.34 -21.68 -43.31
N ALA A 150 -22.73 -20.62 -42.79
CA ALA A 150 -21.62 -19.94 -43.46
C ALA A 150 -20.33 -20.07 -42.66
N GLU A 151 -19.18 -20.24 -43.32
CA GLU A 151 -17.88 -20.30 -42.61
C GLU A 151 -17.47 -18.94 -42.03
N ILE A 152 -17.68 -17.86 -42.79
CA ILE A 152 -17.12 -16.53 -42.52
C ILE A 152 -18.10 -15.63 -41.76
N TYR A 153 -19.28 -15.34 -42.33
CA TYR A 153 -20.37 -14.61 -41.65
C TYR A 153 -21.71 -14.81 -42.39
N GLY A 154 -22.82 -14.44 -41.74
CA GLY A 154 -24.20 -14.56 -42.24
C GLY A 154 -24.62 -16.01 -42.51
N ASN A 155 -25.00 -16.72 -41.44
CA ASN A 155 -25.37 -18.14 -41.54
C ASN A 155 -26.54 -18.38 -42.50
N ASP A 156 -27.61 -17.61 -42.35
CA ASP A 156 -28.81 -17.72 -43.17
C ASP A 156 -28.75 -16.78 -44.36
N SER A 157 -28.92 -15.48 -44.10
CA SER A 157 -28.79 -14.43 -45.11
C SER A 157 -27.64 -13.52 -44.75
N ALA A 158 -26.88 -13.10 -45.77
CA ALA A 158 -25.79 -12.15 -45.63
C ALA A 158 -25.89 -11.02 -46.65
N SER A 159 -25.46 -9.82 -46.25
CA SER A 159 -25.09 -8.75 -47.20
C SER A 159 -23.61 -8.39 -47.08
N TYR A 160 -23.32 -7.27 -46.43
CA TYR A 160 -21.99 -6.83 -46.00
C TYR A 160 -21.94 -6.76 -44.47
N LEU A 161 -20.73 -6.78 -43.91
CA LEU A 161 -20.51 -6.53 -42.49
C LEU A 161 -21.03 -5.14 -42.10
N GLN A 162 -21.67 -5.03 -40.95
CA GLN A 162 -22.46 -3.85 -40.60
C GLN A 162 -21.80 -2.96 -39.55
N ASN A 163 -21.04 -3.56 -38.62
CA ASN A 163 -20.67 -2.85 -37.40
C ASN A 163 -19.37 -3.38 -36.79
N ILE A 164 -18.75 -2.54 -35.94
CA ILE A 164 -17.66 -2.96 -35.05
C ILE A 164 -18.08 -2.88 -33.58
N ILE A 165 -17.55 -3.79 -32.75
CA ILE A 165 -17.70 -3.82 -31.29
C ILE A 165 -16.31 -3.80 -30.69
N ILE A 166 -16.09 -2.93 -29.70
CA ILE A 166 -14.78 -2.74 -29.09
C ILE A 166 -14.84 -3.23 -27.65
N LYS A 167 -13.82 -4.00 -27.25
CA LYS A 167 -13.60 -4.41 -25.87
C LYS A 167 -12.18 -4.06 -25.44
N ASN A 168 -12.04 -3.63 -24.19
CA ASN A 168 -10.74 -3.46 -23.58
C ASN A 168 -10.11 -4.83 -23.31
N ASN A 169 -8.85 -5.00 -23.71
CA ASN A 169 -8.05 -6.21 -23.44
C ASN A 169 -7.10 -6.03 -22.25
N ASN A 170 -7.05 -4.83 -21.68
CA ASN A 170 -6.10 -4.51 -20.64
C ASN A 170 -6.42 -5.31 -19.35
N GLN A 171 -5.53 -6.23 -18.98
CA GLN A 171 -5.64 -7.03 -17.75
C GLN A 171 -5.28 -6.21 -16.51
N ILE A 172 -4.55 -5.12 -16.71
CA ILE A 172 -4.14 -4.18 -15.68
C ILE A 172 -5.21 -3.08 -15.72
N ASN A 173 -6.08 -3.03 -14.71
CA ASN A 173 -7.19 -2.08 -14.59
C ASN A 173 -6.70 -0.62 -14.39
N GLU A 174 -5.82 -0.11 -15.24
CA GLU A 174 -5.27 1.26 -15.14
C GLU A 174 -6.32 2.34 -15.43
N TYR A 175 -7.33 2.02 -16.25
CA TYR A 175 -8.41 2.91 -16.66
C TYR A 175 -9.73 2.17 -16.80
N SER A 176 -10.86 2.89 -16.68
CA SER A 176 -12.19 2.32 -16.97
C SER A 176 -12.50 2.44 -18.46
N PHE A 177 -13.12 1.42 -19.05
CA PHE A 177 -13.55 1.42 -20.44
C PHE A 177 -15.02 0.98 -20.55
N THR A 178 -15.80 1.73 -21.31
CA THR A 178 -17.21 1.40 -21.60
C THR A 178 -17.51 1.58 -23.09
N PHE A 179 -18.29 0.66 -23.66
CA PHE A 179 -18.72 0.69 -25.05
C PHE A 179 -20.24 0.73 -25.15
N TYR A 180 -20.75 1.78 -25.78
CA TYR A 180 -22.17 2.05 -25.97
C TYR A 180 -22.56 1.80 -27.43
N LYS A 181 -23.64 1.03 -27.63
CA LYS A 181 -24.20 0.73 -28.96
C LYS A 181 -24.96 1.91 -29.57
N ASN A 182 -25.15 2.99 -28.82
CA ASN A 182 -25.83 4.22 -29.24
C ASN A 182 -25.07 5.44 -28.69
N LEU A 183 -25.55 6.64 -29.04
CA LEU A 183 -24.91 7.91 -28.69
C LEU A 183 -25.52 8.60 -27.46
N ILE A 184 -26.40 7.95 -26.69
CA ILE A 184 -27.13 8.60 -25.58
C ILE A 184 -26.17 9.24 -24.56
N ASN A 185 -25.00 8.66 -24.39
CA ASN A 185 -23.97 9.11 -23.44
C ASN A 185 -22.86 9.95 -24.11
N ALA A 186 -22.98 10.22 -25.41
CA ALA A 186 -22.02 11.02 -26.17
C ALA A 186 -22.42 12.52 -26.16
N PRO A 187 -21.49 13.44 -26.42
CA PRO A 187 -21.82 14.85 -26.57
C PRO A 187 -22.72 15.10 -27.80
N ASN A 188 -23.76 15.94 -27.64
CA ASN A 188 -24.81 16.16 -28.65
C ASN A 188 -24.31 16.61 -30.02
N ASN A 189 -23.16 17.30 -30.09
CA ASN A 189 -22.57 17.78 -31.35
C ASN A 189 -22.12 16.65 -32.28
N PHE A 190 -21.94 15.43 -31.78
CA PHE A 190 -21.46 14.29 -32.58
C PHE A 190 -22.58 13.36 -33.10
N TYR A 191 -23.85 13.68 -32.83
CA TYR A 191 -24.97 12.77 -33.14
C TYR A 191 -25.18 12.51 -34.64
N ASN A 192 -24.74 13.44 -35.50
CA ASN A 192 -24.90 13.32 -36.96
C ASN A 192 -23.69 12.67 -37.65
N GLU A 193 -22.54 12.58 -36.97
CA GLU A 193 -21.26 12.13 -37.56
C GLU A 193 -20.85 10.74 -37.11
N TYR A 194 -21.45 10.24 -36.02
CA TYR A 194 -21.12 8.96 -35.39
C TYR A 194 -22.38 8.16 -35.12
N GLN A 195 -22.24 6.85 -34.90
CA GLN A 195 -23.37 5.98 -34.55
C GLN A 195 -23.23 5.29 -33.18
N ARG A 196 -21.99 5.15 -32.70
CA ARG A 196 -21.65 4.43 -31.47
C ARG A 196 -20.60 5.21 -30.69
N TYR A 197 -20.50 4.92 -29.41
CA TYR A 197 -19.65 5.66 -28.48
C TYR A 197 -18.84 4.73 -27.59
N ALA A 198 -17.54 5.00 -27.47
CA ALA A 198 -16.63 4.35 -26.54
C ALA A 198 -16.05 5.42 -25.60
N GLN A 199 -15.93 5.11 -24.32
CA GLN A 199 -15.43 6.05 -23.32
C GLN A 199 -14.36 5.39 -22.44
N ILE A 200 -13.23 6.10 -22.30
CA ILE A 200 -12.18 5.81 -21.33
C ILE A 200 -12.15 6.91 -20.26
N GLN A 201 -12.12 6.51 -18.98
CA GLN A 201 -11.94 7.46 -17.88
C GLN A 201 -10.68 7.15 -17.07
N GLN A 202 -10.15 8.19 -16.41
CA GLN A 202 -8.93 8.13 -15.58
C GLN A 202 -7.67 7.70 -16.36
N PHE A 203 -7.60 8.01 -17.65
CA PHE A 203 -6.48 7.62 -18.49
C PHE A 203 -5.21 8.43 -18.17
N ARG A 204 -4.07 7.74 -18.11
CA ARG A 204 -2.76 8.38 -17.92
C ARG A 204 -2.25 8.94 -19.26
N SER A 205 -1.86 10.22 -19.31
CA SER A 205 -1.22 10.77 -20.51
C SER A 205 0.12 10.09 -20.78
N GLY A 206 0.29 9.54 -21.98
CA GLY A 206 1.42 8.67 -22.35
C GLY A 206 1.19 7.18 -22.05
N GLY A 207 0.00 6.80 -21.58
CA GLY A 207 -0.43 5.41 -21.40
C GLY A 207 -0.67 4.68 -22.72
N LEU A 208 -0.76 3.35 -22.63
CA LEU A 208 -1.01 2.45 -23.76
C LEU A 208 -2.47 2.01 -23.77
N ILE A 209 -3.01 1.82 -24.96
CA ILE A 209 -4.35 1.25 -25.18
C ILE A 209 -4.23 -0.07 -25.91
N ASP A 210 -4.92 -1.07 -25.35
CA ASP A 210 -5.06 -2.39 -25.94
C ASP A 210 -6.54 -2.73 -26.18
N PHE A 211 -6.95 -2.78 -27.44
CA PHE A 211 -8.33 -3.09 -27.84
C PHE A 211 -8.44 -4.39 -28.62
N ARG A 212 -9.52 -5.12 -28.33
CA ARG A 212 -10.05 -6.17 -29.19
C ARG A 212 -11.25 -5.62 -29.94
N ILE A 213 -11.16 -5.63 -31.27
CA ILE A 213 -12.21 -5.12 -32.15
C ILE A 213 -12.83 -6.30 -32.89
N TYR A 214 -14.14 -6.48 -32.69
CA TYR A 214 -14.94 -7.50 -33.36
C TYR A 214 -15.70 -6.83 -34.51
N ILE A 215 -15.66 -7.43 -35.70
CA ILE A 215 -16.50 -7.00 -36.81
C ILE A 215 -17.71 -7.93 -36.88
N VAL A 216 -18.91 -7.38 -37.05
CA VAL A 216 -20.16 -8.14 -37.00
C VAL A 216 -21.06 -7.84 -38.19
N ASP A 217 -21.85 -8.83 -38.59
CA ASP A 217 -22.89 -8.69 -39.61
C ASP A 217 -24.21 -8.12 -39.04
N GLU A 218 -25.25 -8.03 -39.89
CA GLU A 218 -26.59 -7.57 -39.53
C GLU A 218 -27.27 -8.37 -38.40
N GLN A 219 -26.87 -9.62 -38.20
CA GLN A 219 -27.42 -10.52 -37.19
C GLN A 219 -26.54 -10.51 -35.91
N ASN A 220 -25.55 -9.62 -35.82
CA ASN A 220 -24.53 -9.56 -34.78
C ASN A 220 -23.64 -10.82 -34.70
N ARG A 221 -23.56 -11.61 -35.76
CA ARG A 221 -22.61 -12.72 -35.84
C ARG A 221 -21.22 -12.15 -36.14
N TYR A 222 -20.23 -12.67 -35.43
CA TYR A 222 -18.84 -12.24 -35.58
C TYR A 222 -18.25 -12.76 -36.89
N LEU A 223 -17.45 -11.92 -37.53
CA LEU A 223 -16.59 -12.30 -38.64
C LEU A 223 -15.60 -13.38 -38.17
N SER A 224 -15.54 -14.51 -38.88
CA SER A 224 -14.68 -15.63 -38.52
C SER A 224 -13.97 -16.21 -39.73
N PHE A 225 -12.67 -15.98 -39.90
CA PHE A 225 -11.90 -16.61 -41.00
C PHE A 225 -10.55 -17.16 -40.55
N SER A 226 -10.00 -18.10 -41.32
CA SER A 226 -8.63 -18.56 -41.09
C SER A 226 -7.65 -17.61 -41.77
N LYS A 227 -6.83 -16.94 -40.96
CA LYS A 227 -5.75 -16.09 -41.44
C LYS A 227 -4.73 -16.86 -42.28
N GLU A 228 -4.47 -18.13 -41.92
CA GLU A 228 -3.57 -19.00 -42.66
C GLU A 228 -4.12 -19.34 -44.04
N LYS A 229 -5.40 -19.73 -44.14
CA LYS A 229 -6.06 -19.96 -45.44
C LYS A 229 -6.00 -18.72 -46.34
N LEU A 230 -6.19 -17.53 -45.76
CA LEU A 230 -6.11 -16.26 -46.50
C LEU A 230 -4.69 -15.95 -47.00
N LYS A 231 -3.66 -16.23 -46.19
CA LYS A 231 -2.24 -16.04 -46.57
C LYS A 231 -1.79 -17.03 -47.66
N GLN A 232 -2.26 -18.27 -47.57
CA GLN A 232 -1.94 -19.32 -48.54
C GLN A 232 -2.71 -19.19 -49.86
N GLY A 233 -3.71 -18.30 -49.93
CA GLY A 233 -4.54 -18.13 -51.13
C GLY A 233 -5.58 -19.23 -51.33
N ASN A 234 -5.98 -19.92 -50.25
CA ASN A 234 -6.95 -21.03 -50.31
C ASN A 234 -8.41 -20.56 -50.32
N TYR A 235 -8.65 -19.24 -50.24
CA TYR A 235 -9.98 -18.65 -50.42
C TYR A 235 -10.19 -18.21 -51.87
N PRO A 236 -11.43 -18.26 -52.39
CA PRO A 236 -11.76 -17.68 -53.70
C PRO A 236 -11.42 -16.19 -53.82
N GLU A 237 -11.14 -15.71 -55.04
CA GLU A 237 -10.65 -14.34 -55.28
C GLU A 237 -11.58 -13.23 -54.73
N ASP A 238 -12.90 -13.41 -54.86
CA ASP A 238 -13.90 -12.47 -54.34
C ASP A 238 -13.86 -12.37 -52.81
N ILE A 239 -13.69 -13.51 -52.14
CA ILE A 239 -13.55 -13.59 -50.68
C ILE A 239 -12.20 -13.01 -50.24
N VAL A 240 -11.12 -13.29 -50.97
CA VAL A 240 -9.78 -12.75 -50.69
C VAL A 240 -9.80 -11.22 -50.77
N PHE A 241 -10.43 -10.66 -51.80
CA PHE A 241 -10.56 -9.21 -51.96
C PHE A 241 -11.34 -8.58 -50.81
N GLU A 242 -12.46 -9.17 -50.41
CA GLU A 242 -13.26 -8.67 -49.30
C GLU A 242 -12.50 -8.70 -47.97
N LEU A 243 -11.84 -9.80 -47.64
CA LEU A 243 -11.09 -9.95 -46.39
C LEU A 243 -9.83 -9.08 -46.33
N ARG A 244 -9.08 -8.94 -47.43
CA ARG A 244 -7.86 -8.11 -47.46
C ARG A 244 -8.14 -6.61 -47.40
N ASN A 245 -9.32 -6.19 -47.84
CA ASN A 245 -9.75 -4.80 -47.77
C ASN A 245 -10.28 -4.39 -46.39
N LEU A 246 -10.40 -5.32 -45.43
CA LEU A 246 -10.77 -5.00 -44.06
C LEU A 246 -9.65 -4.23 -43.38
N GLN A 247 -9.93 -2.98 -43.06
CA GLN A 247 -9.05 -2.12 -42.29
C GLN A 247 -9.85 -1.39 -41.21
N ILE A 248 -9.23 -1.22 -40.06
CA ILE A 248 -9.74 -0.41 -38.95
C ILE A 248 -8.68 0.66 -38.65
N SER A 249 -9.10 1.90 -38.51
CA SER A 249 -8.21 3.03 -38.24
C SER A 249 -8.70 3.83 -37.05
N ILE A 250 -7.77 4.33 -36.24
CA ILE A 250 -8.04 5.26 -35.15
C ILE A 250 -7.39 6.60 -35.48
N ASN A 251 -8.23 7.61 -35.70
CA ASN A 251 -7.80 8.93 -36.13
C ASN A 251 -8.13 9.98 -35.07
N GLN A 252 -7.28 10.99 -34.98
CA GLN A 252 -7.46 12.13 -34.08
C GLN A 252 -8.48 13.11 -34.67
N LEU A 253 -9.32 13.72 -33.82
CA LEU A 253 -10.20 14.81 -34.26
C LEU A 253 -9.57 16.19 -34.10
N ASP A 254 -8.61 16.34 -33.19
CA ASP A 254 -7.85 17.58 -32.95
C ASP A 254 -6.36 17.25 -32.82
N SER A 255 -5.63 17.32 -33.94
CA SER A 255 -4.19 17.01 -33.99
C SER A 255 -3.32 18.02 -33.24
N ASN A 256 -3.84 19.19 -32.87
CA ASN A 256 -3.08 20.20 -32.13
C ASN A 256 -3.04 19.92 -30.62
N LYS A 257 -3.99 19.12 -30.11
CA LYS A 257 -4.16 18.89 -28.67
C LYS A 257 -3.74 17.50 -28.21
N ASN A 258 -3.63 16.52 -29.10
CA ASN A 258 -3.28 15.15 -28.74
C ASN A 258 -2.31 14.55 -29.75
N LEU A 259 -1.61 13.49 -29.33
CA LEU A 259 -0.67 12.74 -30.16
C LEU A 259 -0.94 11.25 -29.99
N ILE A 260 -0.96 10.51 -31.10
CA ILE A 260 -1.00 9.04 -31.11
C ILE A 260 0.34 8.53 -31.64
N ASN A 261 1.05 7.77 -30.81
CA ASN A 261 2.27 7.06 -31.19
C ASN A 261 1.97 5.57 -31.33
N GLY A 262 2.32 4.98 -32.47
CA GLY A 262 2.13 3.56 -32.75
C GLY A 262 1.32 3.30 -34.02
N GLN A 263 0.93 2.03 -34.22
CA GLN A 263 0.20 1.59 -35.40
C GLN A 263 -1.28 1.99 -35.32
N GLN A 264 -1.68 3.02 -36.07
CA GLN A 264 -3.05 3.55 -36.10
C GLN A 264 -4.00 2.76 -37.01
N ILE A 265 -3.47 2.02 -37.98
CA ILE A 265 -4.23 1.24 -38.98
C ILE A 265 -3.97 -0.24 -38.76
N ILE A 266 -5.06 -0.99 -38.59
CA ILE A 266 -5.08 -2.44 -38.40
C ILE A 266 -5.65 -3.08 -39.66
N ASP A 267 -5.02 -4.13 -40.15
CA ASP A 267 -5.47 -4.93 -41.29
C ASP A 267 -5.61 -6.41 -40.89
N PHE A 268 -5.84 -7.28 -41.88
CA PHE A 268 -5.99 -8.72 -41.65
C PHE A 268 -4.74 -9.39 -41.01
N ASN A 269 -3.57 -8.75 -41.03
CA ASN A 269 -2.37 -9.27 -40.38
C ASN A 269 -2.43 -9.21 -38.86
N GLN A 270 -3.27 -8.35 -38.26
CA GLN A 270 -3.49 -8.31 -36.81
C GLN A 270 -4.78 -9.00 -36.39
N TYR A 271 -5.42 -9.74 -37.30
CA TYR A 271 -6.55 -10.60 -36.98
C TYR A 271 -6.08 -11.87 -36.25
N GLU A 272 -6.84 -12.27 -35.23
CA GLU A 272 -6.66 -13.49 -34.44
C GLU A 272 -7.84 -14.45 -34.69
N THR A 273 -7.55 -15.65 -35.20
CA THR A 273 -8.58 -16.58 -35.70
C THR A 273 -9.38 -17.22 -34.57
N ILE A 274 -8.74 -17.54 -33.44
CA ILE A 274 -9.40 -18.22 -32.31
C ILE A 274 -10.40 -17.29 -31.63
N ASP A 275 -9.97 -16.06 -31.35
CA ASP A 275 -10.78 -15.07 -30.62
C ASP A 275 -11.74 -14.30 -31.55
N GLN A 276 -11.59 -14.42 -32.87
CA GLN A 276 -12.36 -13.69 -33.89
C GLN A 276 -12.22 -12.16 -33.74
N THR A 277 -11.00 -11.70 -33.49
CA THR A 277 -10.72 -10.29 -33.15
C THR A 277 -9.60 -9.69 -33.98
N PHE A 278 -9.71 -8.39 -34.24
CA PHE A 278 -8.59 -7.56 -34.62
C PHE A 278 -7.97 -6.98 -33.34
N GLN A 279 -6.68 -7.22 -33.14
CA GLN A 279 -5.96 -6.75 -31.97
C GLN A 279 -5.24 -5.44 -32.27
N LEU A 280 -5.58 -4.40 -31.52
CA LEU A 280 -4.81 -3.17 -31.44
C LEU A 280 -4.01 -3.21 -30.16
N ASN A 281 -2.69 -3.36 -30.27
CA ASN A 281 -1.80 -3.45 -29.10
C ASN A 281 -0.83 -2.28 -29.07
N ASN A 282 -0.49 -1.81 -27.87
CA ASN A 282 0.56 -0.82 -27.61
C ASN A 282 0.35 0.54 -28.33
N LEU A 283 -0.90 0.99 -28.49
CA LEU A 283 -1.16 2.33 -29.01
C LEU A 283 -0.96 3.36 -27.88
N GLN A 284 0.09 4.16 -27.96
CA GLN A 284 0.37 5.18 -26.96
C GLN A 284 -0.39 6.46 -27.27
N ILE A 285 -1.14 6.99 -26.29
CA ILE A 285 -1.92 8.22 -26.46
C ILE A 285 -1.47 9.30 -25.46
N LEU A 286 -1.15 10.47 -26.00
CA LEU A 286 -0.79 11.66 -25.26
C LEU A 286 -1.90 12.70 -25.38
N GLY A 287 -2.20 13.38 -24.28
CA GLY A 287 -3.18 14.45 -24.24
C GLY A 287 -2.95 15.41 -23.08
N PRO A 288 -3.65 16.56 -23.06
CA PRO A 288 -3.54 17.52 -21.99
C PRO A 288 -4.12 16.94 -20.70
N LEU A 289 -3.43 17.16 -19.58
CA LEU A 289 -3.92 16.72 -18.27
C LEU A 289 -5.27 17.38 -17.93
N LYS A 290 -6.15 16.65 -17.24
CA LYS A 290 -7.51 17.12 -16.87
C LYS A 290 -8.36 17.57 -18.06
N SER A 291 -8.26 16.87 -19.18
CA SER A 291 -9.03 17.17 -20.37
C SER A 291 -9.65 15.90 -20.97
N VAL A 292 -10.71 16.10 -21.75
CA VAL A 292 -11.30 15.04 -22.57
C VAL A 292 -10.87 15.27 -24.02
N GLN A 293 -10.31 14.25 -24.65
CA GLN A 293 -9.96 14.26 -26.07
C GLN A 293 -10.82 13.25 -26.83
N TYR A 294 -11.07 13.53 -28.11
CA TYR A 294 -11.94 12.73 -28.95
C TYR A 294 -11.18 12.16 -30.16
N PHE A 295 -11.51 10.91 -30.48
CA PHE A 295 -10.90 10.13 -31.54
C PHE A 295 -12.01 9.44 -32.35
N SER A 296 -11.74 9.17 -33.61
CA SER A 296 -12.64 8.46 -34.52
C SER A 296 -12.09 7.08 -34.84
N ILE A 297 -12.86 6.04 -34.53
CA ILE A 297 -12.55 4.68 -34.95
C ILE A 297 -13.38 4.37 -36.19
N ASN A 298 -12.71 4.30 -37.33
CA ASN A 298 -13.32 4.10 -38.63
C ASN A 298 -12.92 2.74 -39.21
N SER A 299 -13.74 2.17 -40.09
CA SER A 299 -13.45 0.92 -40.77
C SER A 299 -13.94 0.95 -42.22
N THR A 300 -13.24 0.23 -43.10
CA THR A 300 -13.59 0.12 -44.52
C THR A 300 -14.94 -0.56 -44.75
N ILE A 301 -15.46 -1.33 -43.78
CA ILE A 301 -16.79 -1.97 -43.86
C ILE A 301 -17.91 -0.95 -44.06
N TYR A 302 -17.74 0.27 -43.52
CA TYR A 302 -18.79 1.29 -43.54
C TYR A 302 -19.08 1.83 -44.94
N ARG A 303 -18.17 1.64 -45.90
CA ARG A 303 -18.41 1.98 -47.32
C ARG A 303 -19.57 1.17 -47.91
N ASN A 304 -19.67 -0.10 -47.53
CA ASN A 304 -20.60 -1.07 -48.11
C ASN A 304 -21.73 -1.44 -47.17
N SER A 305 -21.69 -1.02 -45.91
CA SER A 305 -22.73 -1.32 -44.93
C SER A 305 -23.94 -0.39 -45.06
N VAL A 306 -25.05 -0.79 -44.45
CA VAL A 306 -26.19 0.12 -44.21
C VAL A 306 -25.79 1.22 -43.22
N ASN A 307 -24.96 0.89 -42.23
CA ASN A 307 -24.50 1.80 -41.19
C ASN A 307 -23.22 2.54 -41.59
N LYS A 308 -23.34 3.70 -42.25
CA LYS A 308 -22.17 4.38 -42.83
C LYS A 308 -21.28 5.18 -41.87
N LEU A 309 -21.65 5.30 -40.58
CA LEU A 309 -20.98 6.20 -39.64
C LEU A 309 -19.92 5.47 -38.77
N PRO A 310 -18.82 6.13 -38.40
CA PRO A 310 -17.79 5.58 -37.51
C PRO A 310 -18.22 5.55 -36.02
N VAL A 311 -17.31 5.05 -35.17
CA VAL A 311 -17.44 5.04 -33.71
C VAL A 311 -16.65 6.19 -33.10
N LEU A 312 -17.27 6.96 -32.20
CA LEU A 312 -16.61 8.01 -31.42
C LEU A 312 -15.93 7.41 -30.19
N LEU A 313 -14.65 7.72 -29.96
CA LEU A 313 -13.92 7.38 -28.74
C LEU A 313 -13.61 8.65 -27.95
N SER A 314 -14.03 8.73 -26.69
CA SER A 314 -13.58 9.78 -25.76
C SER A 314 -12.57 9.22 -24.75
N ILE A 315 -11.56 10.03 -24.45
CA ILE A 315 -10.53 9.70 -23.47
C ILE A 315 -10.41 10.86 -22.48
N GLU A 316 -10.75 10.61 -21.23
CA GLU A 316 -10.60 11.56 -20.13
C GLU A 316 -9.25 11.34 -19.42
N PHE A 317 -8.36 12.33 -19.55
CA PHE A 317 -7.02 12.31 -18.96
C PHE A 317 -7.02 12.79 -17.51
N ARG A 318 -6.45 11.99 -16.60
CA ARG A 318 -6.29 12.35 -15.19
C ARG A 318 -5.06 13.23 -14.94
N LYS A 319 -4.96 13.77 -13.72
CA LYS A 319 -3.71 14.34 -13.19
C LYS A 319 -2.68 13.22 -12.94
N CYS A 320 -1.40 13.57 -12.96
CA CYS A 320 -0.35 12.64 -12.53
C CYS A 320 -0.51 12.33 -11.04
N GLN A 321 -0.23 11.08 -10.66
CA GLN A 321 -0.34 10.55 -9.31
C GLN A 321 1.04 10.43 -8.66
N ILE A 322 1.08 10.28 -7.33
CA ILE A 322 2.32 10.03 -6.60
C ILE A 322 2.96 8.75 -7.17
N GLY A 323 4.28 8.75 -7.34
CA GLY A 323 5.01 7.71 -8.05
C GLY A 323 5.14 7.94 -9.57
N GLU A 324 4.57 9.03 -10.10
CA GLU A 324 4.76 9.49 -11.48
C GLU A 324 5.51 10.83 -11.52
N ILE A 325 6.11 11.17 -12.65
CA ILE A 325 6.74 12.47 -12.91
C ILE A 325 6.15 13.13 -14.15
N ILE A 326 6.09 14.46 -14.16
CA ILE A 326 5.59 15.21 -15.30
C ILE A 326 6.74 15.41 -16.29
N GLN A 327 6.61 14.94 -17.52
CA GLN A 327 7.58 15.24 -18.58
C GLN A 327 6.90 15.99 -19.71
N ASN A 328 7.58 17.00 -20.25
CA ASN A 328 7.11 17.70 -21.45
C ASN A 328 7.67 16.99 -22.68
N ILE A 329 6.76 16.55 -23.55
CA ILE A 329 7.09 16.09 -24.90
C ILE A 329 6.44 17.10 -25.85
N ASN A 330 7.27 17.89 -26.53
CA ASN A 330 6.85 19.05 -27.33
C ASN A 330 6.06 20.07 -26.50
N THR A 331 4.74 20.15 -26.71
CA THR A 331 3.80 21.02 -26.01
C THR A 331 2.91 20.27 -25.00
N LEU A 332 3.01 18.94 -24.94
CA LEU A 332 2.15 18.09 -24.12
C LEU A 332 2.86 17.59 -22.86
N GLN A 333 2.10 17.56 -21.77
CA GLN A 333 2.54 16.98 -20.50
C GLN A 333 2.12 15.51 -20.43
N ILE A 334 3.09 14.65 -20.18
CA ILE A 334 2.86 13.23 -19.91
C ILE A 334 3.13 12.90 -18.44
N CYS A 335 2.46 11.86 -17.94
CA CYS A 335 2.72 11.30 -16.62
C CYS A 335 3.56 10.04 -16.80
N ASN A 336 4.86 10.13 -16.55
CA ASN A 336 5.76 9.00 -16.67
C ASN A 336 5.90 8.29 -15.32
N PRO A 337 5.51 7.01 -15.17
CA PRO A 337 5.62 6.29 -13.92
C PRO A 337 7.08 5.94 -13.58
N CYS A 338 7.43 5.98 -12.29
CA CYS A 338 8.73 5.50 -11.82
C CYS A 338 8.78 3.97 -11.89
N LEU A 339 9.67 3.45 -12.72
CA LEU A 339 9.87 2.02 -12.96
C LEU A 339 10.51 1.32 -11.76
N ASN A 340 10.49 -0.01 -11.76
CA ASN A 340 11.13 -0.82 -10.73
C ASN A 340 12.61 -0.41 -10.55
N GLY A 341 13.01 -0.16 -9.30
CA GLY A 341 14.32 0.40 -8.97
C GLY A 341 14.32 1.90 -8.71
N THR A 342 13.20 2.59 -8.99
CA THR A 342 13.07 4.04 -8.78
C THR A 342 11.73 4.42 -8.15
N TYR A 343 11.67 5.56 -7.45
CA TYR A 343 10.47 6.02 -6.76
C TYR A 343 10.32 7.55 -6.74
N GLN A 344 9.11 8.02 -6.41
CA GLN A 344 8.81 9.42 -6.13
C GLN A 344 7.62 9.52 -5.15
N LEU A 345 7.83 10.16 -3.99
CA LEU A 345 6.82 10.26 -2.91
C LEU A 345 6.13 11.63 -2.84
N SER A 346 6.69 12.64 -3.50
CA SER A 346 6.11 14.00 -3.51
C SER A 346 5.09 14.16 -4.63
N ASP A 347 4.16 15.10 -4.47
CA ASP A 347 3.13 15.37 -5.47
C ASP A 347 3.75 15.88 -6.79
N PRO A 348 3.49 15.24 -7.94
CA PRO A 348 4.16 15.57 -9.20
C PRO A 348 3.93 17.01 -9.67
N GLN A 349 2.76 17.59 -9.38
CA GLN A 349 2.42 18.95 -9.78
C GLN A 349 3.28 19.97 -9.02
N THR A 350 3.39 19.80 -7.70
CA THR A 350 4.26 20.65 -6.86
C THR A 350 5.73 20.50 -7.23
N LEU A 351 6.21 19.27 -7.44
CA LEU A 351 7.58 18.99 -7.88
C LEU A 351 7.92 19.66 -9.21
N TYR A 352 7.02 19.56 -10.19
CA TYR A 352 7.21 20.16 -11.50
C TYR A 352 7.27 21.70 -11.41
N GLN A 353 6.40 22.32 -10.61
CA GLN A 353 6.45 23.77 -10.36
C GLN A 353 7.75 24.20 -9.66
N GLN A 354 8.20 23.45 -8.65
CA GLN A 354 9.46 23.72 -7.95
C GLN A 354 10.67 23.57 -8.87
N SER A 355 10.68 22.57 -9.73
CA SER A 355 11.72 22.35 -10.74
C SER A 355 11.86 23.57 -11.67
N LEU A 356 10.73 24.11 -12.15
CA LEU A 356 10.71 25.31 -12.99
C LEU A 356 11.21 26.57 -12.25
N GLN A 357 10.79 26.75 -10.99
CA GLN A 357 11.17 27.92 -10.20
C GLN A 357 12.65 27.90 -9.79
N GLN A 358 13.14 26.76 -9.33
CA GLN A 358 14.49 26.63 -8.78
C GLN A 358 15.55 26.30 -9.83
N LYS A 359 15.15 26.01 -11.08
CA LYS A 359 16.02 25.50 -12.16
C LYS A 359 16.89 24.31 -11.72
N LYS A 360 16.34 23.47 -10.84
CA LYS A 360 16.98 22.25 -10.34
C LYS A 360 16.22 21.04 -10.85
N ASP A 361 16.96 19.99 -11.18
CA ASP A 361 16.41 18.71 -11.62
C ASP A 361 15.84 17.91 -10.43
N ILE A 362 14.71 18.38 -9.89
CA ILE A 362 14.02 17.77 -8.74
C ILE A 362 12.88 16.85 -9.23
N ASN A 363 12.34 17.13 -10.42
CA ASN A 363 11.25 16.38 -11.03
C ASN A 363 11.76 15.14 -11.76
N ARG A 364 12.28 14.20 -10.98
CA ARG A 364 12.84 12.93 -11.46
C ARG A 364 12.47 11.81 -10.50
N CYS A 365 12.59 10.57 -10.99
CA CYS A 365 12.50 9.40 -10.13
C CYS A 365 13.84 9.18 -9.44
N TYR A 366 13.82 8.97 -8.13
CA TYR A 366 15.01 8.69 -7.33
C TYR A 366 15.31 7.19 -7.32
N ASN A 367 16.59 6.81 -7.33
CA ASN A 367 17.00 5.41 -7.16
C ASN A 367 16.60 4.89 -5.78
N CYS A 368 16.27 3.60 -5.68
CA CYS A 368 15.96 3.00 -4.37
C CYS A 368 17.09 3.22 -3.36
N PRO A 369 16.77 3.58 -2.12
CA PRO A 369 17.78 3.71 -1.07
C PRO A 369 18.35 2.33 -0.72
N GLU A 370 19.62 2.27 -0.27
CA GLU A 370 20.28 1.00 0.09
C GLU A 370 19.57 0.25 1.23
N SER A 371 18.81 0.97 2.05
CA SER A 371 17.97 0.45 3.14
C SER A 371 16.67 -0.19 2.65
N ALA A 372 16.34 -0.11 1.36
CA ALA A 372 15.19 -0.78 0.74
C ALA A 372 15.58 -2.09 0.04
N ILE A 373 14.64 -3.03 0.04
CA ILE A 373 14.70 -4.27 -0.77
C ILE A 373 14.36 -3.94 -2.22
N TRP A 374 13.24 -3.23 -2.41
CA TRP A 374 12.79 -2.77 -3.71
C TRP A 374 11.92 -1.52 -3.54
N CYS A 375 11.82 -0.75 -4.60
CA CYS A 375 10.93 0.41 -4.70
C CYS A 375 10.42 0.55 -6.13
N GLN A 376 9.19 1.04 -6.26
CA GLN A 376 8.55 1.33 -7.54
C GLN A 376 7.44 2.35 -7.31
N GLY A 377 7.33 3.36 -8.18
CA GLY A 377 6.30 4.38 -8.06
C GLY A 377 6.37 5.11 -6.72
N ASP A 378 5.33 4.99 -5.91
CA ASP A 378 5.18 5.59 -4.58
C ASP A 378 5.53 4.62 -3.43
N ASN A 379 5.94 3.39 -3.76
CA ASN A 379 6.17 2.33 -2.78
C ASN A 379 7.66 2.05 -2.56
N ILE A 380 8.03 1.93 -1.29
CA ILE A 380 9.37 1.55 -0.84
C ILE A 380 9.23 0.44 0.20
N LYS A 381 9.78 -0.75 -0.10
CA LYS A 381 9.82 -1.87 0.84
C LYS A 381 11.17 -1.89 1.55
N LEU A 382 11.18 -1.67 2.87
CA LEU A 382 12.41 -1.60 3.66
C LEU A 382 12.99 -2.98 3.99
N LYS A 383 14.31 -3.03 4.21
CA LYS A 383 15.02 -4.16 4.82
C LYS A 383 14.80 -4.20 6.33
N ASN A 384 14.97 -5.37 6.94
CA ASN A 384 14.99 -5.49 8.40
C ASN A 384 16.09 -4.61 9.01
N GLY A 385 15.84 -4.07 10.20
CA GLY A 385 16.74 -3.14 10.89
C GLY A 385 16.57 -1.66 10.49
N TYR A 386 15.65 -1.33 9.60
CA TYR A 386 15.34 0.06 9.23
C TYR A 386 13.89 0.44 9.57
N TRP A 387 13.68 1.72 9.84
CA TRP A 387 12.39 2.31 10.14
C TRP A 387 12.22 3.65 9.42
N ARG A 388 10.98 3.96 9.03
CA ARG A 388 10.58 5.28 8.52
C ARG A 388 9.27 5.70 9.15
N LYS A 389 9.06 7.02 9.26
CA LYS A 389 7.87 7.60 9.91
C LYS A 389 6.58 7.27 9.17
N SER A 390 6.58 7.40 7.85
CA SER A 390 5.40 7.14 7.02
C SER A 390 5.80 6.66 5.62
N ASN A 391 4.81 6.20 4.86
CA ASN A 391 5.00 5.83 3.46
C ASN A 391 5.33 7.03 2.55
N SER A 392 5.05 8.25 3.00
CA SER A 392 5.26 9.49 2.25
C SER A 392 6.66 10.10 2.43
N THR A 393 7.48 9.56 3.33
CA THR A 393 8.84 10.04 3.59
C THR A 393 9.88 9.02 3.15
N ASP A 394 10.95 9.51 2.54
CA ASP A 394 12.17 8.77 2.21
C ASP A 394 13.23 8.86 3.33
N GLU A 395 12.90 9.52 4.44
CA GLU A 395 13.73 9.56 5.64
C GLU A 395 13.72 8.20 6.35
N ILE A 396 14.73 7.39 6.06
CA ILE A 396 14.89 6.03 6.57
C ILE A 396 16.04 5.98 7.57
N ILE A 397 15.75 5.50 8.78
CA ILE A 397 16.66 5.51 9.92
C ILE A 397 16.99 4.07 10.32
N ALA A 398 18.27 3.80 10.59
CA ALA A 398 18.70 2.49 11.10
C ALA A 398 18.31 2.33 12.59
N CYS A 399 17.70 1.19 12.91
CA CYS A 399 17.33 0.80 14.25
C CYS A 399 18.49 0.14 15.00
N ASN A 400 18.31 -0.05 16.31
CA ASN A 400 19.30 -0.73 17.14
C ASN A 400 19.36 -2.23 16.78
N SER A 401 20.42 -2.64 16.07
CA SER A 401 20.62 -4.02 15.61
C SER A 401 20.58 -5.06 16.74
N MET A 402 20.91 -4.67 17.98
CA MET A 402 20.92 -5.56 19.15
C MET A 402 19.52 -5.86 19.71
N ILE A 403 18.56 -4.96 19.49
CA ILE A 403 17.16 -5.17 19.91
C ILE A 403 16.40 -5.91 18.80
N ASN A 404 16.77 -5.64 17.54
CA ASN A 404 16.13 -6.22 16.36
C ASN A 404 14.59 -6.03 16.36
N SER A 405 14.15 -4.84 16.79
CA SER A 405 12.73 -4.48 16.88
C SER A 405 12.13 -4.02 15.54
N CYS A 406 12.95 -3.54 14.61
CA CYS A 406 12.48 -3.14 13.28
C CYS A 406 12.54 -4.31 12.31
N GLN A 407 11.37 -4.89 11.99
CA GLN A 407 11.21 -6.07 11.15
C GLN A 407 10.31 -5.77 9.94
N ALA A 408 10.73 -4.84 9.09
CA ALA A 408 9.95 -4.40 7.93
C ALA A 408 9.63 -5.51 6.91
N GLU A 409 10.39 -6.60 6.90
CA GLU A 409 10.18 -7.73 5.99
C GLU A 409 9.10 -8.70 6.48
N ASN A 410 8.79 -8.65 7.78
CA ASN A 410 7.84 -9.54 8.41
C ASN A 410 6.41 -9.07 8.11
N PRO A 411 5.54 -9.90 7.51
CA PRO A 411 4.15 -9.53 7.22
C PRO A 411 3.32 -9.27 8.49
N ASN A 412 3.76 -9.82 9.64
CA ASN A 412 3.11 -9.58 10.93
C ASN A 412 3.57 -8.28 11.60
N SER A 413 4.51 -7.54 10.99
CA SER A 413 4.95 -6.26 11.54
C SER A 413 3.89 -5.18 11.31
N ILE A 414 3.71 -4.31 12.30
CA ILE A 414 2.85 -3.12 12.18
C ILE A 414 3.76 -1.91 12.27
N ASN A 415 3.67 -0.99 11.29
CA ASN A 415 4.56 0.17 11.18
C ASN A 415 6.05 -0.18 11.27
N TYR A 416 6.44 -1.31 10.64
CA TYR A 416 7.79 -1.87 10.64
C TYR A 416 8.28 -2.42 11.99
N CYS A 417 7.49 -2.33 13.06
CA CYS A 417 7.85 -2.82 14.38
C CYS A 417 7.45 -4.28 14.56
N SER A 418 8.30 -5.04 15.26
CA SER A 418 8.01 -6.38 15.72
C SER A 418 7.02 -6.37 16.88
N ASN A 419 6.44 -7.54 17.18
CA ASN A 419 5.35 -7.66 18.14
C ASN A 419 5.70 -7.05 19.52
N GLY A 420 4.83 -6.16 20.00
CA GLY A 420 4.95 -5.47 21.29
C GLY A 420 5.77 -4.17 21.27
N TYR A 421 6.42 -3.84 20.15
CA TYR A 421 7.17 -2.60 19.97
C TYR A 421 6.37 -1.59 19.14
N ILE A 422 6.51 -0.31 19.47
CA ILE A 422 5.84 0.83 18.84
C ILE A 422 6.72 2.09 18.86
N GLY A 423 6.25 3.15 18.19
CA GLY A 423 6.90 4.45 18.14
C GLY A 423 8.12 4.53 17.21
N PRO A 424 8.79 5.69 17.15
CA PRO A 424 9.98 5.88 16.34
C PRO A 424 11.05 4.84 16.66
N ILE A 425 11.69 4.31 15.61
CA ILE A 425 12.73 3.26 15.66
C ILE A 425 12.37 2.01 16.50
N CYS A 426 11.08 1.80 16.78
CA CYS A 426 10.54 0.66 17.52
C CYS A 426 11.25 0.42 18.87
N GLU A 427 11.58 1.49 19.60
CA GLU A 427 12.26 1.39 20.91
C GLU A 427 11.30 1.54 22.12
N GLN A 428 10.00 1.70 21.87
CA GLN A 428 8.98 1.85 22.92
C GLN A 428 8.08 0.61 23.00
N CYS A 429 7.72 0.18 24.21
CA CYS A 429 6.75 -0.92 24.38
C CYS A 429 5.30 -0.42 24.29
N ASP A 430 4.43 -1.28 23.75
CA ASP A 430 2.99 -1.04 23.67
C ASP A 430 2.27 -1.33 24.99
N ILE A 431 2.34 -0.36 25.89
CA ILE A 431 1.84 -0.49 27.26
C ILE A 431 0.32 -0.36 27.32
N LEU A 432 -0.29 0.34 26.37
CA LEU A 432 -1.75 0.51 26.29
C LEU A 432 -2.41 -0.57 25.42
N GLY A 433 -1.67 -1.20 24.51
CA GLY A 433 -2.25 -2.14 23.54
C GLY A 433 -2.90 -1.44 22.35
N ASP A 434 -2.47 -0.22 22.02
CA ASP A 434 -3.05 0.62 20.97
C ASP A 434 -2.82 0.03 19.57
N VAL A 435 -1.63 -0.53 19.37
CA VAL A 435 -1.20 -1.10 18.09
C VAL A 435 -1.40 -2.62 18.11
N TRP A 436 -0.99 -3.28 19.19
CA TRP A 436 -1.04 -4.73 19.35
C TRP A 436 -2.28 -5.17 20.15
N LYS A 437 -3.45 -5.00 19.55
CA LYS A 437 -4.75 -5.24 20.20
C LYS A 437 -4.83 -6.63 20.87
N GLY A 438 -5.32 -6.65 22.11
CA GLY A 438 -5.51 -7.88 22.89
C GLY A 438 -4.28 -8.33 23.70
N SER A 439 -3.18 -7.59 23.69
CA SER A 439 -2.01 -7.85 24.56
C SER A 439 -1.27 -6.56 24.89
N ARG A 440 -0.96 -6.37 26.17
CA ARG A 440 -0.15 -5.25 26.65
C ARG A 440 1.31 -5.68 26.82
N TYR A 441 2.25 -4.79 26.57
CA TYR A 441 3.68 -5.06 26.60
C TYR A 441 4.40 -4.04 27.46
N SER A 442 5.22 -4.51 28.39
CA SER A 442 6.08 -3.65 29.22
C SER A 442 7.55 -3.99 29.01
N GLN A 443 8.41 -3.07 29.45
CA GLN A 443 9.84 -3.27 29.33
C GLN A 443 10.33 -4.30 30.37
N SER A 444 11.10 -5.28 29.90
CA SER A 444 11.71 -6.29 30.76
C SER A 444 12.92 -5.76 31.55
N LEU A 445 13.52 -6.62 32.38
CA LEU A 445 14.75 -6.34 33.14
C LEU A 445 15.93 -5.93 32.25
N SER A 446 15.95 -6.39 30.99
CA SER A 446 16.92 -5.97 29.99
C SER A 446 16.43 -4.70 29.29
N LYS A 447 17.29 -3.68 29.27
CA LYS A 447 16.92 -2.37 28.74
C LYS A 447 16.55 -2.47 27.25
N GLY A 448 15.34 -2.02 26.91
CA GLY A 448 14.84 -1.96 25.54
C GLY A 448 14.21 -3.24 24.98
N ILE A 449 14.02 -4.29 25.78
CA ILE A 449 13.30 -5.51 25.35
C ILE A 449 11.89 -5.50 25.92
N CYS A 450 10.89 -5.57 25.04
CA CYS A 450 9.47 -5.60 25.40
C CYS A 450 8.98 -7.03 25.61
N GLN A 451 8.25 -7.26 26.70
CA GLN A 451 7.64 -8.54 27.04
C GLN A 451 6.15 -8.34 27.30
N LYS A 452 5.36 -9.35 26.94
CA LYS A 452 3.92 -9.35 27.18
C LYS A 452 3.64 -9.36 28.69
N CYS A 453 2.69 -8.54 29.12
CA CYS A 453 2.22 -8.50 30.50
C CYS A 453 1.68 -9.89 30.91
N VAL A 454 2.19 -10.41 32.03
CA VAL A 454 1.77 -11.68 32.65
C VAL A 454 0.60 -11.40 33.60
N GLU A 455 -0.12 -12.44 34.03
CA GLU A 455 -1.19 -12.38 35.05
C GLU A 455 -0.83 -11.49 36.25
N ASP A 456 -1.77 -10.60 36.61
CA ASP A 456 -1.60 -9.57 37.65
C ASP A 456 -1.16 -10.14 38.99
N SER A 457 -1.62 -11.35 39.35
CA SER A 457 -1.32 -11.99 40.64
C SER A 457 0.17 -12.29 40.82
N LYS A 458 0.84 -12.81 39.78
CA LYS A 458 2.29 -13.11 39.82
C LYS A 458 3.11 -11.82 39.90
N LEU A 459 2.64 -10.76 39.24
CA LEU A 459 3.32 -9.47 39.22
C LEU A 459 3.22 -8.76 40.58
N TRP A 460 2.06 -8.80 41.24
CA TRP A 460 1.88 -8.31 42.61
C TRP A 460 2.78 -9.04 43.62
N ILE A 461 2.83 -10.38 43.56
CA ILE A 461 3.72 -11.17 44.43
C ILE A 461 5.18 -10.74 44.27
N TYR A 462 5.63 -10.56 43.02
CA TYR A 462 6.99 -10.12 42.72
C TYR A 462 7.29 -8.71 43.26
N GLN A 463 6.35 -7.75 43.15
CA GLN A 463 6.54 -6.41 43.71
C GLN A 463 6.54 -6.40 45.24
N ILE A 464 5.63 -7.14 45.87
CA ILE A 464 5.58 -7.26 47.32
C ILE A 464 6.89 -7.85 47.85
N LEU A 465 7.41 -8.90 47.21
CA LEU A 465 8.70 -9.50 47.56
C LEU A 465 9.84 -8.49 47.48
N LYS A 466 9.88 -7.62 46.45
CA LYS A 466 10.89 -6.55 46.34
C LYS A 466 10.80 -5.54 47.47
N ILE A 467 9.59 -5.10 47.82
CA ILE A 467 9.38 -4.16 48.93
C ILE A 467 9.86 -4.80 50.23
N ILE A 468 9.53 -6.08 50.48
CA ILE A 468 10.00 -6.82 51.66
C ILE A 468 11.53 -6.88 51.70
N ILE A 469 12.19 -7.22 50.58
CA ILE A 469 13.66 -7.27 50.51
C ILE A 469 14.28 -5.90 50.79
N LEU A 470 13.68 -4.82 50.28
CA LEU A 470 14.13 -3.45 50.51
C LEU A 470 13.97 -3.04 51.98
N GLU A 471 12.83 -3.36 52.61
CA GLU A 471 12.61 -3.11 54.03
C GLU A 471 13.60 -3.90 54.90
N LEU A 472 13.84 -5.18 54.59
CA LEU A 472 14.86 -5.99 55.26
C LEU A 472 16.26 -5.38 55.13
N TYR A 473 16.61 -4.84 53.95
CA TYR A 473 17.85 -4.12 53.74
C TYR A 473 17.94 -2.88 54.64
N PHE A 474 16.89 -2.06 54.72
CA PHE A 474 16.89 -0.87 55.59
C PHE A 474 17.01 -1.23 57.07
N ILE A 475 16.32 -2.28 57.54
CA ILE A 475 16.44 -2.80 58.90
C ILE A 475 17.89 -3.24 59.18
N TYR A 476 18.49 -3.99 58.26
CA TYR A 476 19.87 -4.46 58.37
C TYR A 476 20.86 -3.29 58.46
N VAL A 477 20.78 -2.34 57.53
CA VAL A 477 21.68 -1.18 57.47
C VAL A 477 21.53 -0.32 58.73
N LEU A 478 20.30 -0.07 59.18
CA LEU A 478 20.04 0.65 60.42
C LEU A 478 20.71 -0.05 61.62
N GLY A 479 20.57 -1.37 61.73
CA GLY A 479 21.20 -2.16 62.78
C GLY A 479 22.73 -2.07 62.79
N VAL A 480 23.36 -2.16 61.63
CA VAL A 480 24.83 -2.01 61.48
C VAL A 480 25.29 -0.64 61.99
N PHE A 481 24.62 0.44 61.56
CA PHE A 481 25.00 1.79 61.98
C PHE A 481 24.76 2.02 63.48
N ILE A 482 23.63 1.58 64.04
CA ILE A 482 23.34 1.73 65.48
C ILE A 482 24.34 0.95 66.34
N LYS A 483 24.64 -0.31 66.00
CA LYS A 483 25.63 -1.13 66.73
C LYS A 483 27.01 -0.47 66.71
N LYS A 484 27.42 0.02 65.55
CA LYS A 484 28.68 0.75 65.37
C LYS A 484 28.71 2.04 66.18
N PHE A 485 27.64 2.84 66.16
CA PHE A 485 27.58 4.08 66.92
C PHE A 485 27.60 3.83 68.43
N LYS A 486 26.89 2.81 68.93
CA LYS A 486 26.95 2.37 70.34
C LYS A 486 28.37 2.04 70.76
N TYR A 487 29.02 1.14 70.02
CA TYR A 487 30.37 0.71 70.33
C TYR A 487 31.37 1.87 70.30
N SER A 488 31.32 2.69 69.25
CA SER A 488 32.18 3.87 69.10
C SER A 488 31.97 4.90 70.21
N GLN A 489 30.73 5.11 70.65
CA GLN A 489 30.41 6.04 71.73
C GLN A 489 30.83 5.50 73.10
N THR A 490 30.59 4.22 73.39
CA THR A 490 31.08 3.60 74.64
C THR A 490 32.59 3.77 74.77
N CYS A 491 33.34 3.50 73.69
CA CYS A 491 34.79 3.70 73.69
C CYS A 491 35.19 5.18 73.88
N TYR A 492 34.47 6.11 73.26
CA TYR A 492 34.72 7.55 73.40
C TYR A 492 34.50 8.03 74.83
N TYR A 493 33.39 7.66 75.47
CA TYR A 493 33.11 8.07 76.85
C TYR A 493 34.03 7.38 77.86
N LEU A 494 34.39 6.09 77.68
CA LEU A 494 35.38 5.42 78.53
C LEU A 494 36.76 6.09 78.45
N ARG A 495 37.15 6.59 77.27
CA ARG A 495 38.37 7.36 77.06
C ARG A 495 38.32 8.72 77.76
N ILE A 496 37.20 9.44 77.65
CA ILE A 496 37.00 10.72 78.35
C ILE A 496 37.02 10.55 79.87
N LEU A 497 36.42 9.46 80.37
CA LEU A 497 36.44 9.11 81.79
C LEU A 497 37.80 8.57 82.26
N LYS A 498 38.80 8.45 81.37
CA LYS A 498 40.15 7.92 81.64
C LYS A 498 40.17 6.49 82.20
N ILE A 499 39.11 5.71 81.98
CA ILE A 499 39.00 4.32 82.46
C ILE A 499 39.85 3.38 81.59
N LEU A 500 39.86 3.57 80.26
CA LEU A 500 40.63 2.78 79.31
C LEU A 500 41.18 3.65 78.15
N PRO A 501 42.48 3.57 77.80
CA PRO A 501 43.07 4.31 76.68
C PRO A 501 42.81 3.59 75.34
N ILE A 502 41.54 3.47 74.95
CA ILE A 502 41.15 2.80 73.69
C ILE A 502 41.41 3.75 72.53
N SER A 503 42.31 3.41 71.61
CA SER A 503 42.54 4.20 70.39
C SER A 503 41.38 4.03 69.38
N SER A 504 41.21 4.98 68.45
CA SER A 504 40.29 4.75 67.32
C SER A 504 40.78 3.65 66.37
N ASN A 505 42.09 3.39 66.34
CA ASN A 505 42.72 2.42 65.44
C ASN A 505 42.51 0.97 65.89
N SER A 506 42.08 0.75 67.12
CA SER A 506 41.75 -0.57 67.67
C SER A 506 40.32 -1.03 67.34
N ILE A 507 39.52 -0.22 66.62
CA ILE A 507 38.16 -0.56 66.21
C ILE A 507 38.20 -1.25 64.84
N GLN A 508 37.90 -2.56 64.79
CA GLN A 508 37.96 -3.37 63.54
C GLN A 508 36.65 -3.33 62.71
N ASP A 509 35.59 -2.64 63.13
CA ASP A 509 34.29 -2.63 62.43
C ASP A 509 34.20 -1.58 61.29
N TYR A 510 34.49 -2.03 60.07
CA TYR A 510 34.40 -1.25 58.83
C TYR A 510 33.10 -1.48 58.04
N SER A 511 32.10 -2.18 58.61
CA SER A 511 30.89 -2.60 57.90
C SER A 511 30.12 -1.44 57.26
N GLY A 512 29.94 -0.33 57.98
CA GLY A 512 29.27 0.88 57.47
C GLY A 512 29.98 1.53 56.27
N PHE A 513 31.31 1.41 56.20
CA PHE A 513 32.13 1.97 55.13
C PHE A 513 32.00 1.10 53.86
N TYR A 514 32.04 -0.22 54.02
CA TYR A 514 31.82 -1.16 52.92
C TYR A 514 30.41 -1.06 52.32
N ILE A 515 29.37 -0.91 53.15
CA ILE A 515 27.99 -0.70 52.67
C ILE A 515 27.92 0.54 51.76
N LYS A 516 28.57 1.64 52.14
CA LYS A 516 28.61 2.86 51.32
C LYS A 516 29.39 2.70 50.03
N ILE A 517 30.52 1.97 50.05
CA ILE A 517 31.30 1.68 48.84
C ILE A 517 30.47 0.86 47.86
N ILE A 518 29.84 -0.21 48.33
CA ILE A 518 29.01 -1.11 47.52
C ILE A 518 27.83 -0.33 46.92
N LEU A 519 27.13 0.47 47.75
CA LEU A 519 26.03 1.32 47.28
C LEU A 519 26.51 2.31 46.21
N ASN A 520 27.66 2.96 46.43
CA ASN A 520 28.24 3.90 45.47
C ASN A 520 28.58 3.20 44.14
N TYR A 521 29.24 2.05 44.20
CA TYR A 521 29.58 1.26 43.02
C TYR A 521 28.34 0.92 42.19
N TYR A 522 27.30 0.36 42.82
CA TYR A 522 26.06 -0.01 42.12
C TYR A 522 25.33 1.21 41.53
N GLN A 523 25.26 2.33 42.27
CA GLN A 523 24.64 3.57 41.80
C GLN A 523 25.38 4.20 40.61
N LEU A 524 26.72 4.16 40.57
CA LEU A 524 27.48 4.71 39.44
C LEU A 524 27.55 3.76 38.26
N SER A 525 27.62 2.46 38.52
CA SER A 525 27.66 1.41 37.50
C SER A 525 26.42 1.44 36.60
N THR A 526 25.21 1.58 37.17
CA THR A 526 23.96 1.72 36.38
C THR A 526 23.94 2.94 35.47
N LEU A 527 24.67 3.99 35.84
CA LEU A 527 24.75 5.24 35.10
C LEU A 527 25.82 5.21 34.02
N LEU A 528 27.03 4.72 34.33
CA LEU A 528 28.19 4.85 33.45
C LEU A 528 28.41 3.64 32.56
N ILE A 529 28.09 2.45 33.04
CA ILE A 529 28.29 1.22 32.26
C ILE A 529 27.05 1.02 31.39
N ALA A 530 27.15 1.48 30.14
CA ALA A 530 26.31 0.94 29.08
C ALA A 530 26.63 -0.56 28.99
N GLN A 531 25.63 -1.44 29.16
CA GLN A 531 25.90 -2.87 29.10
C GLN A 531 26.61 -3.21 27.78
N PRO A 532 27.76 -3.93 27.82
CA PRO A 532 28.25 -4.58 26.62
C PRO A 532 27.20 -5.65 26.26
N LYS A 533 26.38 -5.35 25.25
CA LYS A 533 25.24 -6.18 24.83
C LYS A 533 25.66 -7.54 24.21
N ILE A 534 26.94 -7.90 24.27
CA ILE A 534 27.56 -9.08 23.65
C ILE A 534 27.38 -10.35 24.50
N ILE A 535 27.13 -10.22 25.81
CA ILE A 535 27.05 -11.36 26.74
C ILE A 535 25.61 -11.48 27.25
N SER A 536 24.98 -12.64 27.04
CA SER A 536 23.58 -12.94 27.41
C SER A 536 23.34 -13.15 28.92
N ILE A 537 24.41 -13.12 29.72
CA ILE A 537 24.34 -13.32 31.18
C ILE A 537 24.04 -11.98 31.86
N HIS A 538 23.00 -11.95 32.69
CA HIS A 538 22.54 -10.76 33.44
C HIS A 538 23.46 -10.44 34.64
N PHE A 539 24.72 -10.05 34.39
CA PHE A 539 25.66 -9.59 35.43
C PHE A 539 25.20 -8.33 36.19
N ASN A 540 24.14 -7.67 35.71
CA ASN A 540 23.62 -6.41 36.23
C ASN A 540 22.37 -6.55 37.09
N LEU A 541 22.01 -7.76 37.56
CA LEU A 541 20.83 -7.92 38.45
C LEU A 541 20.94 -7.02 39.69
N LEU A 542 22.08 -7.08 40.40
CA LEU A 542 22.33 -6.25 41.58
C LEU A 542 22.46 -4.76 41.23
N ASN A 543 23.09 -4.44 40.08
CA ASN A 543 23.14 -3.08 39.55
C ASN A 543 21.71 -2.53 39.37
N ASN A 544 20.82 -3.26 38.70
CA ASN A 544 19.49 -2.75 38.38
C ASN A 544 18.56 -2.68 39.62
N ILE A 545 18.73 -3.57 40.59
CA ILE A 545 17.93 -3.59 41.84
C ILE A 545 18.41 -2.49 42.81
N ILE A 546 19.72 -2.38 43.05
CA ILE A 546 20.28 -1.46 44.06
C ILE A 546 20.53 -0.06 43.47
N GLY A 547 20.96 0.01 42.21
CA GLY A 547 21.35 1.26 41.54
C GLY A 547 20.24 1.97 40.76
N SER A 548 19.10 1.32 40.49
CA SER A 548 17.94 1.90 39.80
C SER A 548 16.60 1.26 40.21
N GLY A 549 16.48 0.87 41.48
CA GLY A 549 15.33 0.10 41.98
C GLY A 549 13.98 0.82 41.84
N ASP A 550 13.96 2.15 41.94
CA ASP A 550 12.78 2.99 41.74
C ASP A 550 12.25 2.97 40.30
N VAL A 551 13.13 3.03 39.31
CA VAL A 551 12.75 2.91 37.89
C VAL A 551 12.16 1.52 37.62
N GLN A 552 12.67 0.47 38.26
CA GLN A 552 12.10 -0.87 38.13
C GLN A 552 10.71 -1.00 38.74
N VAL A 553 10.46 -0.33 39.87
CA VAL A 553 9.13 -0.26 40.48
C VAL A 553 8.17 0.47 39.55
N SER A 554 8.62 1.58 38.93
CA SER A 554 7.84 2.30 37.92
C SER A 554 7.48 1.44 36.71
N LEU A 555 8.45 0.69 36.16
CA LEU A 555 8.21 -0.20 35.00
C LEU A 555 7.29 -1.38 35.33
N ALA A 556 7.30 -1.85 36.58
CA ALA A 556 6.40 -2.92 36.97
C ALA A 556 4.93 -2.49 37.08
N LEU A 557 4.70 -1.21 37.36
CA LEU A 557 3.36 -0.65 37.44
C LEU A 557 2.70 -0.54 36.06
N ASP A 558 3.47 -0.61 34.97
CA ASP A 558 2.99 -0.61 33.58
C ASP A 558 1.87 -1.61 33.35
N CYS A 559 2.10 -2.86 33.78
CA CYS A 559 1.15 -3.95 33.60
C CYS A 559 0.08 -4.02 34.70
N LEU A 560 0.36 -3.49 35.90
CA LEU A 560 -0.58 -3.56 37.04
C LEU A 560 -1.71 -2.52 36.96
N ILE A 561 -1.45 -1.37 36.33
CA ILE A 561 -2.42 -0.29 36.25
C ILE A 561 -3.20 -0.40 34.94
N SER A 562 -4.50 -0.11 35.00
CA SER A 562 -5.39 -0.19 33.85
C SER A 562 -5.03 0.84 32.79
N GLU A 563 -5.17 0.45 31.52
CA GLU A 563 -4.91 1.30 30.34
C GLU A 563 -5.68 2.64 30.44
N ASN A 564 -6.96 2.60 30.84
CA ASN A 564 -7.82 3.77 31.00
C ASN A 564 -7.27 4.80 31.99
N THR A 565 -6.52 4.37 33.00
CA THR A 565 -5.93 5.28 33.99
C THR A 565 -4.68 5.96 33.44
N ILE A 566 -3.85 5.19 32.73
CA ILE A 566 -2.61 5.70 32.12
C ILE A 566 -2.93 6.68 31.00
N ASP A 567 -3.93 6.35 30.17
CA ASP A 567 -4.35 7.20 29.05
C ASP A 567 -4.92 8.55 29.53
N LYS A 568 -5.82 8.55 30.53
CA LYS A 568 -6.40 9.78 31.09
C LYS A 568 -5.39 10.76 31.68
N ILE A 569 -4.33 10.25 32.32
CA ILE A 569 -3.32 11.09 32.97
C ILE A 569 -2.26 11.55 31.96
N GLY A 570 -2.11 10.84 30.85
CA GLY A 570 -0.98 10.98 29.93
C GLY A 570 0.23 10.21 30.44
N ARG A 571 0.77 9.35 29.56
CA ARG A 571 1.81 8.38 29.89
C ARG A 571 3.06 8.98 30.54
N ILE A 572 3.59 10.06 29.97
CA ILE A 572 4.80 10.71 30.50
C ILE A 572 4.57 11.34 31.89
N LEU A 573 3.40 11.94 32.10
CA LEU A 573 3.03 12.56 33.37
C LEU A 573 2.84 11.49 34.44
N PHE A 574 2.17 10.39 34.08
CA PHE A 574 2.01 9.23 34.94
C PHE A 574 3.36 8.69 35.42
N TYR A 575 4.32 8.45 34.53
CA TYR A 575 5.64 7.97 34.93
C TYR A 575 6.39 8.95 35.83
N THR A 576 6.31 10.22 35.50
CA THR A 576 6.98 11.28 36.26
C THR A 576 6.43 11.36 37.69
N GLN A 577 5.12 11.18 37.86
CA GLN A 577 4.45 11.13 39.16
C GLN A 577 4.81 9.87 39.95
N ILE A 578 4.75 8.68 39.32
CA ILE A 578 5.12 7.42 39.97
C ILE A 578 6.57 7.46 40.46
N GLN A 579 7.48 7.94 39.62
CA GLN A 579 8.88 8.07 39.97
C GLN A 579 9.10 8.97 41.20
N PHE A 580 8.34 10.06 41.32
CA PHE A 580 8.36 10.95 42.48
C PHE A 580 7.77 10.28 43.74
N LEU A 581 6.70 9.50 43.59
CA LEU A 581 5.99 8.88 44.72
C LEU A 581 6.77 7.73 45.37
N VAL A 582 7.62 7.01 44.63
CA VAL A 582 8.35 5.85 45.18
C VAL A 582 9.19 6.20 46.43
N PRO A 583 10.06 7.25 46.43
CA PRO A 583 10.74 7.67 47.65
C PRO A 583 9.79 8.16 48.75
N VAL A 584 8.67 8.79 48.40
CA VAL A 584 7.68 9.29 49.37
C VAL A 584 7.04 8.12 50.12
N VAL A 585 6.68 7.04 49.40
CA VAL A 585 6.16 5.81 50.00
C VAL A 585 7.21 5.18 50.91
N ALA A 586 8.47 5.06 50.48
CA ALA A 586 9.54 4.54 51.33
C ALA A 586 9.75 5.37 52.61
N LEU A 587 9.62 6.70 52.53
CA LEU A 587 9.64 7.57 53.71
C LEU A 587 8.43 7.37 54.61
N ALA A 588 7.24 7.13 54.04
CA ALA A 588 6.03 6.83 54.80
C ALA A 588 6.09 5.46 55.51
N LEU A 589 6.89 4.51 55.01
CA LEU A 589 7.10 3.20 55.62
C LEU A 589 8.05 3.22 56.84
N ILE A 590 8.81 4.30 57.06
CA ILE A 590 9.76 4.44 58.19
C ILE A 590 9.21 3.98 59.55
N PRO A 591 7.98 4.35 59.98
CA PRO A 591 7.43 3.90 61.26
C PRO A 591 7.27 2.38 61.33
N ILE A 592 6.91 1.74 60.22
CA ILE A 592 6.75 0.28 60.10
C ILE A 592 8.13 -0.39 60.17
N THR A 593 9.11 0.13 59.44
CA THR A 593 10.50 -0.37 59.48
C THR A 593 11.07 -0.30 60.90
N LEU A 594 10.78 0.77 61.64
CA LEU A 594 11.21 0.94 63.02
C LEU A 594 10.46 0.03 64.00
N HIS A 595 9.19 -0.25 63.77
CA HIS A 595 8.42 -1.23 64.54
C HIS A 595 9.07 -2.62 64.44
N TYR A 596 9.32 -3.10 63.21
CA TYR A 596 10.02 -4.37 63.02
C TYR A 596 11.44 -4.36 63.58
N TYR A 597 12.18 -3.26 63.42
CA TYR A 597 13.51 -3.13 64.02
C TYR A 597 13.46 -3.30 65.55
N LYS A 598 12.49 -2.69 66.22
CA LYS A 598 12.27 -2.83 67.66
C LYS A 598 12.00 -4.29 68.04
N ASP A 599 11.16 -4.99 67.28
CA ASP A 599 10.80 -6.36 67.57
C ASP A 599 11.97 -7.33 67.37
N PHE A 600 12.74 -7.15 66.28
CA PHE A 600 13.92 -7.97 66.00
C PHE A 600 15.08 -7.74 66.99
N THR A 601 15.34 -6.49 67.37
CA THR A 601 16.50 -6.14 68.20
C THR A 601 16.19 -6.04 69.69
N LYS A 602 14.90 -5.99 70.06
CA LYS A 602 14.41 -5.73 71.42
C LYS A 602 14.91 -4.40 72.02
N GLU A 603 15.33 -3.45 71.19
CA GLU A 603 15.84 -2.14 71.62
C GLU A 603 14.72 -1.09 71.76
N LYS A 604 14.87 -0.14 72.71
CA LYS A 604 13.93 0.97 72.86
C LYS A 604 14.09 1.99 71.72
N LEU A 605 12.99 2.25 71.00
CA LEU A 605 12.94 3.30 69.98
C LEU A 605 13.13 4.69 70.60
N ARG A 606 13.95 5.50 69.92
CA ARG A 606 14.25 6.90 70.27
C ARG A 606 14.26 7.73 68.99
N SER A 607 14.02 9.04 69.11
CA SER A 607 13.86 9.93 67.95
C SER A 607 15.04 9.91 66.98
N TYR A 608 16.27 9.64 67.43
CA TYR A 608 17.44 9.58 66.54
C TYR A 608 17.39 8.41 65.54
N HIS A 609 16.66 7.32 65.81
CA HIS A 609 16.51 6.21 64.86
C HIS A 609 15.72 6.65 63.63
N ILE A 610 14.70 7.51 63.82
CA ILE A 610 13.91 8.10 62.73
C ILE A 610 14.82 8.96 61.85
N TYR A 611 15.61 9.86 62.44
CA TYR A 611 16.53 10.72 61.67
C TYR A 611 17.59 9.91 60.92
N LEU A 612 18.17 8.88 61.55
CA LEU A 612 19.18 8.04 60.91
C LEU A 612 18.60 7.26 59.72
N LEU A 613 17.43 6.64 59.91
CA LEU A 613 16.76 5.90 58.85
C LEU A 613 16.33 6.82 57.70
N PHE A 614 15.82 8.01 58.00
CA PHE A 614 15.53 9.04 57.00
C PHE A 614 16.76 9.36 56.13
N HIS A 615 17.94 9.56 56.74
CA HIS A 615 19.17 9.82 55.97
C HIS A 615 19.61 8.62 55.12
N ILE A 616 19.44 7.38 55.61
CA ILE A 616 19.73 6.16 54.84
C ILE A 616 18.83 6.07 53.60
N VAL A 617 17.51 6.23 53.78
CA VAL A 617 16.52 6.19 52.69
C VAL A 617 16.76 7.34 51.70
N PHE A 618 17.05 8.55 52.19
CA PHE A 618 17.36 9.70 51.34
C PHE A 618 18.57 9.44 50.42
N ILE A 619 19.69 8.94 50.97
CA ILE A 619 20.90 8.67 50.17
C ILE A 619 20.72 7.51 49.20
N PHE A 620 19.86 6.54 49.55
CA PHE A 620 19.55 5.42 48.66
C PHE A 620 18.89 5.90 47.36
N PHE A 621 17.86 6.75 47.45
CA PHE A 621 17.07 7.20 46.29
C PHE A 621 17.62 8.44 45.56
N GLN A 622 18.51 9.22 46.17
CA GLN A 622 18.94 10.51 45.61
C GLN A 622 19.46 10.43 44.16
N ILE A 623 20.31 9.45 43.86
CA ILE A 623 21.00 9.37 42.56
C ILE A 623 20.06 9.00 41.42
N SER A 624 19.15 8.06 41.65
CA SER A 624 18.20 7.61 40.64
C SER A 624 17.17 8.69 40.31
N GLN A 625 16.70 9.43 41.33
CA GLN A 625 15.81 10.57 41.18
C GLN A 625 16.46 11.67 40.34
N ILE A 626 17.69 12.09 40.69
CA ILE A 626 18.41 13.11 39.92
C ILE A 626 18.62 12.64 38.47
N SER A 627 18.99 11.38 38.24
CA SER A 627 19.16 10.85 36.88
C SER A 627 17.87 10.85 36.07
N TYR A 628 16.74 10.42 36.64
CA TYR A 628 15.46 10.37 35.92
C TYR A 628 14.96 11.77 35.55
N PHE A 629 14.88 12.68 36.53
CA PHE A 629 14.35 14.02 36.28
C PHE A 629 15.29 14.87 35.42
N THR A 630 16.61 14.60 35.43
CA THR A 630 17.51 15.21 34.44
C THR A 630 17.25 14.67 33.05
N LYS A 631 17.02 13.36 32.88
CA LYS A 631 16.67 12.75 31.59
C LYS A 631 15.35 13.31 31.03
N ALA A 632 14.36 13.55 31.88
CA ALA A 632 13.06 14.13 31.50
C ALA A 632 13.16 15.51 30.83
N LEU A 633 14.23 16.27 31.13
CA LEU A 633 14.51 17.60 30.59
C LEU A 633 15.38 17.58 29.32
N THR A 634 15.71 16.40 28.78
CA THR A 634 16.55 16.26 27.58
C THR A 634 15.73 15.82 26.37
N CYS A 635 16.26 16.04 25.16
CA CYS A 635 15.66 15.56 23.91
C CYS A 635 16.54 14.50 23.23
N LYS A 636 15.94 13.61 22.44
CA LYS A 636 16.62 12.65 21.57
C LYS A 636 16.23 12.91 20.12
N GLN A 637 17.22 13.10 19.25
CA GLN A 637 17.00 13.22 17.81
C GLN A 637 16.77 11.84 17.18
N VAL A 638 15.68 11.70 16.43
CA VAL A 638 15.38 10.54 15.59
C VAL A 638 15.02 11.08 14.21
N GLY A 639 15.97 11.03 13.30
CA GLY A 639 15.87 11.70 12.02
C GLY A 639 15.89 13.23 12.16
N ASN A 640 14.94 13.90 11.54
CA ASN A 640 14.76 15.34 11.55
C ASN A 640 13.90 15.82 12.74
N GLN A 641 13.32 14.90 13.52
CA GLN A 641 12.47 15.24 14.67
C GLN A 641 13.16 14.96 16.01
N LEU A 642 12.77 15.74 17.02
CA LEU A 642 13.26 15.64 18.39
C LEU A 642 12.15 15.10 19.29
N TYR A 643 12.41 13.97 19.95
CA TYR A 643 11.48 13.29 20.83
C TYR A 643 11.92 13.30 22.28
N ASN A 644 10.99 13.08 23.21
CA ASN A 644 11.32 12.88 24.61
C ASN A 644 11.99 11.50 24.83
N PRO A 645 13.13 11.40 25.52
CA PRO A 645 13.85 10.15 25.72
C PRO A 645 13.20 9.21 26.75
N ILE A 646 12.18 9.65 27.49
CA ILE A 646 11.35 8.80 28.37
C ILE A 646 10.25 8.11 27.55
N ASP A 647 9.65 8.83 26.60
CA ASP A 647 8.66 8.29 25.68
C ASP A 647 8.88 8.88 24.28
N LEU A 648 9.36 8.03 23.37
CA LEU A 648 9.69 8.43 22.00
C LEU A 648 8.48 8.77 21.14
N GLN A 649 7.25 8.59 21.64
CA GLN A 649 6.04 8.98 20.92
C GLN A 649 5.73 10.47 21.04
N ILE A 650 6.30 11.13 22.04
CA ILE A 650 6.01 12.52 22.35
C ILE A 650 7.11 13.41 21.76
N ASP A 651 6.68 14.39 20.96
CA ASP A 651 7.57 15.44 20.45
C ASP A 651 8.16 16.23 21.63
N CYS A 652 9.46 16.50 21.59
CA CYS A 652 10.18 17.04 22.74
C CYS A 652 9.70 18.44 23.17
N TYR A 653 9.13 19.20 22.21
CA TYR A 653 8.66 20.58 22.41
C TYR A 653 7.14 20.71 22.37
N ASP A 654 6.41 19.61 22.60
CA ASP A 654 4.97 19.66 22.77
C ASP A 654 4.59 20.62 23.91
N SER A 655 3.86 21.69 23.58
CA SER A 655 3.56 22.80 24.50
C SER A 655 2.74 22.35 25.71
N ASP A 656 1.85 21.37 25.52
CA ASP A 656 0.90 20.96 26.57
C ASP A 656 1.61 20.13 27.64
N ILE A 657 2.58 19.32 27.23
CA ILE A 657 3.34 18.44 28.12
C ILE A 657 4.49 19.20 28.79
N VAL A 658 5.25 20.01 28.03
CA VAL A 658 6.42 20.73 28.53
C VAL A 658 6.04 21.72 29.62
N LYS A 659 4.87 22.37 29.52
CA LYS A 659 4.36 23.34 30.52
C LYS A 659 4.28 22.75 31.93
N TYR A 660 3.98 21.46 32.06
CA TYR A 660 3.91 20.78 33.37
C TYR A 660 5.19 20.03 33.71
N LEU A 661 5.75 19.30 32.75
CA LEU A 661 6.90 18.42 32.96
C LEU A 661 8.14 19.18 33.44
N TYR A 662 8.45 20.32 32.82
CA TYR A 662 9.66 21.08 33.09
C TYR A 662 9.67 21.72 34.49
N PRO A 663 8.68 22.55 34.88
CA PRO A 663 8.69 23.17 36.21
C PRO A 663 8.61 22.12 37.33
N PHE A 664 7.87 21.03 37.13
CA PHE A 664 7.81 19.93 38.09
C PHE A 664 9.18 19.26 38.26
N SER A 665 9.83 18.88 37.16
CA SER A 665 11.15 18.24 37.17
C SER A 665 12.23 19.14 37.80
N VAL A 666 12.23 20.43 37.48
CA VAL A 666 13.17 21.41 38.05
C VAL A 666 12.96 21.56 39.56
N THR A 667 11.71 21.57 40.03
CA THR A 667 11.40 21.65 41.46
C THR A 667 11.92 20.43 42.22
N VAL A 668 11.67 19.23 41.69
CA VAL A 668 12.15 17.98 42.28
C VAL A 668 13.69 17.90 42.26
N LEU A 669 14.33 18.28 41.15
CA LEU A 669 15.80 18.32 41.06
C LEU A 669 16.42 19.30 42.06
N SER A 670 15.80 20.47 42.24
CA SER A 670 16.24 21.47 43.21
C SER A 670 16.20 20.91 44.63
N PHE A 671 15.12 20.21 44.99
CA PHE A 671 15.00 19.54 46.28
C PHE A 671 16.14 18.52 46.52
N TRP A 672 16.35 17.58 45.60
CA TRP A 672 17.35 16.52 45.76
C TRP A 672 18.81 17.03 45.73
N THR A 673 19.06 18.16 45.06
CA THR A 673 20.39 18.75 44.93
C THR A 673 20.76 19.67 46.09
N LEU A 674 19.79 20.42 46.63
CA LEU A 674 20.03 21.42 47.68
C LEU A 674 19.93 20.84 49.10
N LEU A 675 19.13 19.79 49.33
CA LEU A 675 18.94 19.23 50.67
C LEU A 675 20.24 18.75 51.35
N PRO A 676 21.23 18.15 50.65
CA PRO A 676 22.52 17.81 51.27
C PRO A 676 23.28 19.04 51.80
N LEU A 677 23.16 20.22 51.17
CA LEU A 677 23.76 21.47 51.71
C LEU A 677 23.12 21.86 53.04
N VAL A 678 21.80 21.65 53.18
CA VAL A 678 21.10 21.90 54.44
C VAL A 678 21.66 21.01 55.54
N PHE A 679 21.86 19.71 55.26
CA PHE A 679 22.48 18.79 56.23
C PHE A 679 23.93 19.17 56.55
N LEU A 680 24.73 19.58 55.57
CA LEU A 680 26.09 20.07 55.78
C LEU A 680 26.11 21.32 56.67
N ARG A 681 25.18 22.26 56.45
CA ARG A 681 25.02 23.47 57.28
C ARG A 681 24.65 23.10 58.72
N LEU A 682 23.68 22.20 58.92
CA LEU A 682 23.29 21.72 60.25
C LEU A 682 24.44 21.02 60.99
N LEU A 683 25.28 20.27 60.28
CA LEU A 683 26.48 19.65 60.83
C LEU A 683 27.56 20.68 61.19
N ASN A 684 27.80 21.67 60.33
CA ASN A 684 28.79 22.72 60.59
C ASN A 684 28.44 23.55 61.85
N LEU A 685 27.15 23.86 62.06
CA LEU A 685 26.68 24.50 63.30
C LEU A 685 26.97 23.68 64.56
N ARG A 686 27.11 22.35 64.42
CA ARG A 686 27.38 21.40 65.52
C ARG A 686 28.81 20.89 65.52
N LYS A 687 29.75 21.50 64.76
CA LYS A 687 31.12 20.98 64.56
C LYS A 687 31.90 20.71 65.85
N LYS A 688 31.65 21.46 66.93
CA LYS A 688 32.32 21.28 68.23
C LYS A 688 31.69 20.18 69.11
N LYS A 689 30.53 19.65 68.70
CA LYS A 689 29.69 18.71 69.47
C LYS A 689 29.38 17.43 68.69
N LEU A 690 30.19 17.11 67.68
CA LEU A 690 29.95 15.97 66.78
C LEU A 690 30.05 14.61 67.49
N ASP A 691 30.94 14.48 68.47
CA ASP A 691 31.10 13.22 69.21
C ASP A 691 30.07 13.00 70.33
N GLN A 692 29.13 13.93 70.54
CA GLN A 692 28.02 13.73 71.47
C GLN A 692 27.06 12.67 70.94
N CYS A 693 26.61 11.76 71.82
CA CYS A 693 25.67 10.68 71.51
C CYS A 693 24.55 11.10 70.55
N LEU A 694 23.73 12.08 70.94
CA LEU A 694 22.56 12.49 70.15
C LEU A 694 22.92 12.99 68.75
N ASN A 695 24.05 13.70 68.57
CA ASN A 695 24.47 14.19 67.27
C ASN A 695 25.03 13.06 66.41
N LYS A 696 25.81 12.15 67.01
CA LYS A 696 26.36 10.98 66.32
C LYS A 696 25.28 9.98 65.89
N TYR A 697 24.27 9.72 66.73
CA TYR A 697 23.17 8.85 66.31
C TYR A 697 22.28 9.49 65.24
N LYS A 698 22.11 10.82 65.21
CA LYS A 698 21.28 11.50 64.19
C LYS A 698 22.00 11.63 62.85
N TYR A 699 23.24 12.13 62.85
CA TYR A 699 23.96 12.50 61.63
C TYR A 699 25.21 11.66 61.35
N GLY A 700 25.50 10.67 62.18
CA GLY A 700 26.71 9.84 62.09
C GLY A 700 26.82 9.05 60.80
N TYR A 701 25.75 8.90 60.02
CA TYR A 701 25.83 8.34 58.67
C TYR A 701 26.86 9.11 57.82
N TYR A 702 26.89 10.45 57.91
CA TYR A 702 27.76 11.29 57.07
C TYR A 702 29.21 11.37 57.56
N TYR A 703 29.48 11.28 58.85
CA TYR A 703 30.83 11.56 59.38
C TYR A 703 31.37 10.53 60.38
N GLY A 704 30.56 9.56 60.80
CA GLY A 704 30.89 8.66 61.92
C GLY A 704 32.13 7.78 61.70
N GLU A 705 32.62 7.71 60.47
CA GLU A 705 33.76 6.91 60.02
C GLU A 705 34.96 7.79 59.60
N LEU A 706 34.78 9.10 59.61
CA LEU A 706 35.77 10.07 59.18
C LEU A 706 36.47 10.68 60.40
N LYS A 707 37.67 11.22 60.17
CA LYS A 707 38.35 12.05 61.17
C LYS A 707 37.54 13.32 61.44
N HIS A 708 37.55 13.82 62.67
CA HIS A 708 36.79 15.01 63.09
C HIS A 708 37.08 16.25 62.22
N SER A 709 38.32 16.42 61.72
CA SER A 709 38.69 17.52 60.81
C SER A 709 38.11 17.40 59.38
N HIS A 710 37.66 16.21 58.98
CA HIS A 710 37.22 15.90 57.62
C HIS A 710 35.73 15.48 57.55
N TYR A 711 34.90 15.92 58.49
CA TYR A 711 33.49 15.51 58.61
C TYR A 711 32.63 15.80 57.37
N TYR A 712 33.07 16.69 56.47
CA TYR A 712 32.36 17.10 55.26
C TYR A 712 32.59 16.19 54.03
N TRP A 713 33.51 15.22 54.11
CA TRP A 713 33.97 14.48 52.93
C TRP A 713 32.88 13.62 52.25
N GLU A 714 31.90 13.10 52.99
CA GLU A 714 30.77 12.40 52.36
C GLU A 714 29.91 13.33 51.49
N PHE A 715 29.81 14.62 51.83
CA PHE A 715 29.10 15.57 50.97
C PHE A 715 29.87 15.83 49.67
N VAL A 716 31.21 15.87 49.72
CA VAL A 716 32.04 15.96 48.51
C VAL A 716 31.77 14.75 47.60
N ARG A 717 31.67 13.54 48.16
CA ARG A 717 31.31 12.32 47.40
C ARG A 717 29.91 12.41 46.79
N ILE A 718 28.92 12.91 47.53
CA ILE A 718 27.56 13.13 47.02
C ILE A 718 27.58 14.11 45.84
N TYR A 719 28.22 15.27 45.97
CA TYR A 719 28.27 16.26 44.89
C TYR A 719 29.08 15.81 43.67
N LEU A 720 30.12 14.99 43.86
CA LEU A 720 30.83 14.38 42.75
C LEU A 720 29.91 13.47 41.93
N LYS A 721 29.06 12.67 42.58
CA LYS A 721 28.05 11.85 41.87
C LYS A 721 27.04 12.71 41.12
N ILE A 722 26.53 13.77 41.76
CA ILE A 722 25.58 14.70 41.14
C ILE A 722 26.20 15.36 39.91
N ALA A 723 27.44 15.83 40.01
CA ALA A 723 28.18 16.44 38.90
C ALA A 723 28.35 15.46 37.72
N ILE A 724 28.68 14.19 37.98
CA ILE A 724 28.78 13.16 36.93
C ILE A 724 27.46 13.00 36.16
N ILE A 725 26.33 13.00 36.86
CA ILE A 725 25.00 12.85 36.24
C ILE A 725 24.71 14.05 35.34
N TYR A 726 24.89 15.27 35.87
CA TYR A 726 24.65 16.47 35.08
C TYR A 726 25.58 16.55 33.87
N LEU A 727 26.88 16.26 34.02
CA LEU A 727 27.82 16.23 32.90
C LEU A 727 27.39 15.24 31.81
N LYS A 728 26.98 14.03 32.19
CA LYS A 728 26.50 13.00 31.25
C LYS A 728 25.31 13.47 30.40
N TYR A 729 24.35 14.18 31.00
CA TYR A 729 23.16 14.64 30.29
C TYR A 729 23.36 16.01 29.60
N ILE A 730 24.19 16.90 30.14
CA ILE A 730 24.60 18.15 29.49
C ILE A 730 25.37 17.87 28.20
N GLN A 731 26.26 16.86 28.19
CA GLN A 731 26.95 16.46 26.96
C GLN A 731 25.96 16.00 25.87
N LYS A 732 24.84 15.38 26.25
CA LYS A 732 23.78 15.00 25.31
C LYS A 732 22.98 16.21 24.83
N LEU A 733 22.69 17.16 25.72
CA LEU A 733 22.05 18.44 25.38
C LEU A 733 22.89 19.27 24.39
N LEU A 734 24.21 19.36 24.61
CA LEU A 734 25.12 20.08 23.71
C LEU A 734 25.22 19.42 22.33
N LYS A 735 25.24 18.08 22.28
CA LYS A 735 25.18 17.34 21.00
C LYS A 735 23.86 17.56 20.25
N SER A 736 22.73 17.72 20.95
CA SER A 736 21.45 18.08 20.30
C SER A 736 21.36 19.55 19.88
N GLN A 737 22.17 20.45 20.44
CA GLN A 737 22.22 21.86 20.04
C GLN A 737 23.20 22.11 18.87
N GLN A 738 24.27 21.33 18.73
CA GLN A 738 25.18 21.44 17.58
C GLN A 738 24.50 21.13 16.24
N THR A 739 23.49 20.26 16.23
CA THR A 739 22.63 19.99 15.06
C THR A 739 21.65 21.13 14.75
N ILE A 740 21.34 21.99 15.72
CA ILE A 740 20.51 23.20 15.54
C ILE A 740 21.37 24.36 15.01
N SER A 741 22.61 24.54 15.50
CA SER A 741 23.51 25.59 14.98
C SER A 741 23.94 25.37 13.53
N SER A 742 23.98 24.12 13.03
CA SER A 742 24.24 23.85 11.61
C SER A 742 23.03 24.12 10.71
N PHE A 743 21.83 24.23 11.26
CA PHE A 743 20.60 24.55 10.52
C PHE A 743 20.35 26.07 10.42
N PHE A 744 20.85 26.84 11.38
CA PHE A 744 20.82 28.31 11.34
C PHE A 744 22.03 28.94 10.62
N ALA A 745 23.05 28.16 10.26
CA ALA A 745 24.19 28.64 9.47
C ALA A 745 23.99 28.50 7.94
N THR A 746 22.86 27.94 7.50
CA THR A 746 22.51 27.74 6.08
C THR A 746 21.19 28.40 5.68
N TYR A 747 20.75 29.41 6.43
CA TYR A 747 19.75 30.39 6.00
C TYR A 747 20.34 31.80 5.98
#